data_AF-A0A9E7MZ70-F1
#
_entry.id   AF-A0A9E7MZ70-F1
#
_cell.length_a   1.000
_cell.length_b   1.000
_cell.length_c   1.000
_cell.angle_alpha   90.00
_cell.angle_beta   90.00
_cell.angle_gamma   90.00
#
_symmetry.space_group_name_H-M   'P 1'
#
loop_
_entity.id
_entity.type
_entity.pdbx_description
1 polymer ?
#
loop_
_entity_poly.entity_id
_entity_poly.type
_entity_poly.pdbx_seq_one_letter_code
_entity_poly.pdbx_strand_id
1 'polypeptide(L)'
;MKKVLALALFLLLTISNFAVGQILIENPQPSLVILGNPYLKYFSLPEGEEYTAYFYVIEDLDIENVTLYYRVNYGEWQTRPTKVANINENEEIYNSIVSRIYNRSAIMRTFYGKATIPAQEAGSVVEFKVVVKDKEGHISESIIGKYFVVNPSGKRVLIVDPSVKEELYLEGAENVEVLINATEEYPVDLSDYQAKLDKVKPFLKHQRFLKRHHWEYLARYYNITIVTPEELPTALKEVQPSVVILSNLWMKRWEIPNIQILIEYLRKNNAGLIATHGTLFDGLVYTGDRLIQTGPAPHIGTFEAYEQGSLATLLGLELLPVIEETKIKAAEKENYAISEIPAMLPFIPSPEPLLVKNMNVIKSVSSLNFSNETYSAFGWQYLLLQESMKFARERIRERKRIEKGKILEFFELQKEIFGYSNPSRGIYAMDFPLVDALRALKFTDDEIWVQIGATIITLTPNRPVLERVRLLSAINQDIVSIDAISKDYLSTIITRGEKHREDGIRSVYISFEIEAGEEQEFLVLKDMAEWASNFEPIETFAPIVQVAVLSNDIDWNIKGQYIKEHFEKLGAMVTRVKPSEFEAYKKNNIIIILGGPKAYEGVGEYVKQVLDEEEQKKIINGKQGIFIKRDVWSKGQIVIVLAGKDRYQTGEKVLTYSKGVNEDYVNLLAEFLTS
;
A
#
# COMPACT_ATOMS: atom_id res chain seq x y z
N MET A 1 -74.68 58.95 -17.22
CA MET A 1 -73.72 58.78 -16.08
C MET A 1 -73.59 57.35 -15.54
N LYS A 2 -74.51 56.39 -15.79
CA LYS A 2 -74.35 54.99 -15.35
C LYS A 2 -73.48 54.08 -16.26
N LYS A 3 -73.07 54.54 -17.45
CA LYS A 3 -72.20 53.77 -18.37
C LYS A 3 -70.70 54.09 -18.27
N VAL A 4 -70.32 55.17 -17.58
CA VAL A 4 -68.90 55.54 -17.37
C VAL A 4 -68.34 54.91 -16.09
N LEU A 5 -69.19 54.70 -15.07
CA LEU A 5 -68.80 54.03 -13.82
C LEU A 5 -68.55 52.53 -14.00
N ALA A 6 -69.26 51.87 -14.92
CA ALA A 6 -69.10 50.44 -15.18
C ALA A 6 -67.81 50.12 -15.95
N LEU A 7 -67.33 51.03 -16.82
CA LEU A 7 -66.08 50.85 -17.56
C LEU A 7 -64.84 51.11 -16.68
N ALA A 8 -64.95 52.03 -15.71
CA ALA A 8 -63.89 52.27 -14.72
C ALA A 8 -63.77 51.12 -13.71
N LEU A 9 -64.89 50.50 -13.29
CA LEU A 9 -64.86 49.32 -12.42
C LEU A 9 -64.31 48.07 -13.14
N PHE A 10 -64.58 47.92 -14.44
CA PHE A 10 -64.05 46.82 -15.24
C PHE A 10 -62.54 46.97 -15.52
N LEU A 11 -62.05 48.19 -15.74
CA LEU A 11 -60.61 48.45 -15.87
C LEU A 11 -59.83 48.27 -14.55
N LEU A 12 -60.44 48.61 -13.40
CA LEU A 12 -59.85 48.32 -12.08
C LEU A 12 -59.87 46.82 -11.72
N LEU A 13 -60.80 46.04 -12.28
CA LEU A 13 -60.86 44.58 -12.11
C LEU A 13 -59.95 43.81 -13.10
N THR A 14 -59.55 44.42 -14.21
CA THR A 14 -58.55 43.82 -15.13
C THR A 14 -57.10 44.12 -14.75
N ILE A 15 -56.86 45.12 -13.90
CA ILE A 15 -55.51 45.42 -13.36
C ILE A 15 -55.25 44.69 -12.03
N SER A 16 -56.30 44.18 -11.35
CA SER A 16 -56.15 43.43 -10.08
C SER A 16 -56.05 41.91 -10.22
N ASN A 17 -56.08 41.36 -11.44
CA ASN A 17 -55.86 39.92 -11.70
C ASN A 17 -54.48 39.58 -12.27
N PHE A 18 -53.55 40.54 -12.33
CA PHE A 18 -52.11 40.29 -12.52
C PHE A 18 -51.31 40.51 -11.23
N ALA A 19 -51.87 40.03 -10.12
CA ALA A 19 -51.11 39.76 -8.91
C ALA A 19 -51.39 38.31 -8.52
N VAL A 20 -50.98 37.36 -9.37
CA VAL A 20 -50.54 36.07 -8.85
C VAL A 20 -49.46 36.43 -7.86
N GLY A 21 -49.74 36.27 -6.57
CA GLY A 21 -48.92 36.78 -5.48
C GLY A 21 -47.45 36.52 -5.76
N GLN A 22 -46.70 37.58 -6.08
CA GLN A 22 -45.26 37.57 -5.89
C GLN A 22 -45.09 37.39 -4.40
N ILE A 23 -44.79 36.16 -3.99
CA ILE A 23 -44.21 35.91 -2.68
C ILE A 23 -42.97 36.79 -2.66
N LEU A 24 -43.01 37.85 -1.86
CA LEU A 24 -41.87 38.72 -1.68
C LEU A 24 -40.89 37.91 -0.82
N ILE A 25 -39.87 37.35 -1.46
CA ILE A 25 -38.74 36.75 -0.74
C ILE A 25 -37.86 37.92 -0.32
N GLU A 26 -37.87 38.24 0.97
CA GLU A 26 -36.98 39.23 1.55
C GLU A 26 -35.60 38.57 1.73
N ASN A 27 -34.58 39.08 1.02
CA ASN A 27 -33.21 38.54 0.97
C ASN A 27 -33.08 37.16 0.28
N PRO A 28 -33.20 37.13 -1.06
CA PRO A 28 -33.00 35.90 -1.83
C PRO A 28 -31.60 35.31 -1.61
N GLN A 29 -31.56 33.98 -1.48
CA GLN A 29 -30.34 33.24 -1.18
C GLN A 29 -29.70 32.67 -2.45
N PRO A 30 -28.36 32.52 -2.50
CA PRO A 30 -27.71 31.86 -3.63
C PRO A 30 -28.29 30.46 -3.88
N SER A 31 -28.44 30.05 -5.14
CA SER A 31 -28.95 28.72 -5.48
C SER A 31 -28.11 27.59 -4.87
N LEU A 32 -28.71 26.44 -4.57
CA LEU A 32 -27.99 25.21 -4.24
C LEU A 32 -27.86 24.32 -5.48
N VAL A 33 -26.64 23.84 -5.79
CA VAL A 33 -26.36 23.01 -6.98
C VAL A 33 -25.78 21.67 -6.56
N ILE A 34 -26.54 20.59 -6.78
CA ILE A 34 -26.15 19.22 -6.43
C ILE A 34 -25.79 18.45 -7.69
N LEU A 35 -24.55 17.95 -7.77
CA LEU A 35 -24.09 17.09 -8.85
C LEU A 35 -24.49 15.64 -8.54
N GLY A 36 -25.27 15.02 -9.43
CA GLY A 36 -25.83 13.68 -9.21
C GLY A 36 -24.83 12.55 -9.43
N ASN A 37 -23.92 12.74 -10.39
CA ASN A 37 -22.84 11.82 -10.72
C ASN A 37 -21.52 12.59 -10.83
N PRO A 38 -20.87 12.93 -9.69
CA PRO A 38 -19.58 13.62 -9.70
C PRO A 38 -18.45 12.75 -10.27
N TYR A 39 -18.62 11.44 -10.32
CA TYR A 39 -17.67 10.54 -10.96
C TYR A 39 -18.39 9.27 -11.40
N LEU A 40 -17.83 8.59 -12.41
CA LEU A 40 -18.27 7.27 -12.83
C LEU A 40 -17.95 6.23 -11.77
N LYS A 41 -18.65 5.08 -11.83
CA LYS A 41 -18.19 3.89 -11.13
C LYS A 41 -16.73 3.65 -11.52
N TYR A 42 -15.86 3.67 -10.51
CA TYR A 42 -14.41 3.49 -10.63
C TYR A 42 -13.60 4.56 -11.37
N PHE A 43 -14.15 5.77 -11.58
CA PHE A 43 -13.47 6.89 -12.24
C PHE A 43 -13.04 6.66 -13.69
N SER A 44 -13.46 5.57 -14.34
CA SER A 44 -12.96 5.21 -15.68
C SER A 44 -14.05 5.36 -16.74
N LEU A 45 -13.71 6.03 -17.84
CA LEU A 45 -14.52 6.10 -19.07
C LEU A 45 -13.68 5.58 -20.25
N PRO A 46 -14.16 4.61 -21.04
CA PRO A 46 -13.47 4.21 -22.26
C PRO A 46 -13.29 5.37 -23.25
N GLU A 47 -12.15 5.41 -23.95
CA GLU A 47 -11.94 6.36 -25.04
C GLU A 47 -13.04 6.24 -26.11
N GLY A 48 -13.42 7.36 -26.71
CA GLY A 48 -14.51 7.41 -27.70
C GLY A 48 -15.92 7.45 -27.11
N GLU A 49 -16.11 7.28 -25.80
CA GLU A 49 -17.41 7.43 -25.13
C GLU A 49 -17.67 8.86 -24.64
N GLU A 50 -18.92 9.32 -24.75
CA GLU A 50 -19.37 10.60 -24.18
C GLU A 50 -19.82 10.43 -22.73
N TYR A 51 -19.66 11.48 -21.92
CA TYR A 51 -20.13 11.48 -20.53
C TYR A 51 -21.29 12.45 -20.33
N THR A 52 -22.39 12.00 -19.73
CA THR A 52 -23.51 12.87 -19.39
C THR A 52 -23.55 13.13 -17.89
N ALA A 53 -23.33 14.38 -17.50
CA ALA A 53 -23.49 14.85 -16.13
C ALA A 53 -24.95 15.23 -15.87
N TYR A 54 -25.51 14.73 -14.78
CA TYR A 54 -26.84 15.04 -14.26
C TYR A 54 -26.70 15.85 -12.97
N PHE A 55 -27.54 16.85 -12.81
CA PHE A 55 -27.47 17.75 -11.66
C PHE A 55 -28.85 18.32 -11.32
N TYR A 56 -28.96 18.88 -10.12
CA TYR A 56 -30.20 19.44 -9.62
C TYR A 56 -29.92 20.80 -8.97
N VAL A 57 -30.71 21.79 -9.37
CA VAL A 57 -30.64 23.15 -8.83
C VAL A 57 -31.87 23.38 -7.95
N ILE A 58 -31.66 23.99 -6.79
CA ILE A 58 -32.71 24.43 -5.86
C ILE A 58 -32.53 25.93 -5.67
N GLU A 59 -33.62 26.68 -5.84
CA GLU A 59 -33.60 28.14 -5.93
C GLU A 59 -34.89 28.71 -5.31
N ASP A 60 -34.80 29.85 -4.63
CA ASP A 60 -35.94 30.50 -3.99
C ASP A 60 -36.67 31.48 -4.93
N LEU A 61 -35.97 32.16 -5.84
CA LEU A 61 -36.52 33.13 -6.79
C LEU A 61 -36.66 32.61 -8.21
N ASP A 62 -35.58 32.63 -9.00
CA ASP A 62 -35.55 32.23 -10.40
C ASP A 62 -34.14 32.17 -10.95
N ILE A 63 -33.93 31.31 -11.95
CA ILE A 63 -32.62 31.06 -12.54
C ILE A 63 -32.43 31.94 -13.79
N GLU A 64 -31.32 32.66 -13.89
CA GLU A 64 -30.92 33.39 -15.11
C GLU A 64 -30.22 32.47 -16.10
N ASN A 65 -29.24 31.70 -15.63
CA ASN A 65 -28.43 30.80 -16.46
C ASN A 65 -27.94 29.58 -15.68
N VAL A 66 -27.89 28.43 -16.34
CA VAL A 66 -27.19 27.23 -15.87
C VAL A 66 -26.22 26.75 -16.94
N THR A 67 -24.93 26.71 -16.60
CA THR A 67 -23.87 26.31 -17.53
C THR A 67 -23.04 25.19 -16.93
N LEU A 68 -22.78 24.13 -17.71
CA LEU A 68 -21.78 23.14 -17.35
C LEU A 68 -20.41 23.59 -17.87
N TYR A 69 -19.42 23.56 -17.00
CA TYR A 69 -18.02 23.78 -17.32
C TYR A 69 -17.29 22.45 -17.25
N TYR A 70 -16.40 22.19 -18.20
CA TYR A 70 -15.47 21.06 -18.13
C TYR A 70 -14.10 21.46 -18.66
N ARG A 71 -13.05 20.79 -18.19
CA ARG A 71 -11.69 20.93 -18.71
C ARG A 71 -11.04 19.58 -18.88
N VAL A 72 -10.09 19.51 -19.79
CA VAL A 72 -9.34 18.28 -20.11
C VAL A 72 -7.88 18.54 -19.81
N ASN A 73 -7.22 17.62 -19.10
CA ASN A 73 -5.80 17.68 -18.73
C ASN A 73 -5.43 19.02 -18.08
N TYR A 74 -6.30 19.51 -17.19
CA TYR A 74 -6.13 20.75 -16.45
C TYR A 74 -5.97 22.01 -17.32
N GLY A 75 -6.40 21.95 -18.58
CA GLY A 75 -6.45 23.11 -19.46
C GLY A 75 -7.57 24.10 -19.09
N GLU A 76 -7.87 25.00 -20.03
CA GLU A 76 -8.92 26.00 -19.85
C GLU A 76 -10.31 25.37 -19.73
N TRP A 77 -11.16 25.99 -18.89
CA TRP A 77 -12.56 25.59 -18.75
C TRP A 77 -13.33 25.90 -20.04
N GLN A 78 -14.01 24.88 -20.55
CA GLN A 78 -14.89 24.91 -21.71
C GLN A 78 -16.33 24.79 -21.26
N THR A 79 -17.27 25.40 -21.99
CA THR A 79 -18.70 25.37 -21.63
C THR A 79 -19.48 24.35 -22.45
N ARG A 80 -20.52 23.80 -21.83
CA ARG A 80 -21.54 22.97 -22.49
C ARG A 80 -22.94 23.48 -22.16
N PRO A 81 -23.82 23.56 -23.17
CA PRO A 81 -25.21 23.95 -22.94
C PRO A 81 -25.90 22.88 -22.09
N THR A 82 -26.71 23.34 -21.15
CA THR A 82 -27.51 22.46 -20.28
C THR A 82 -28.91 22.28 -20.87
N LYS A 83 -29.53 21.13 -20.59
CA LYS A 83 -30.89 20.77 -21.00
C LYS A 83 -31.65 20.26 -19.79
N VAL A 84 -32.98 20.39 -19.82
CA VAL A 84 -33.84 19.69 -18.85
C VAL A 84 -33.67 18.19 -19.05
N ALA A 85 -33.39 17.47 -17.97
CA ALA A 85 -33.31 16.02 -17.97
C ALA A 85 -34.69 15.40 -17.72
N ASN A 86 -34.96 14.26 -18.35
CA ASN A 86 -36.17 13.48 -18.05
C ASN A 86 -35.84 12.49 -16.92
N ILE A 87 -36.67 12.44 -15.87
CA ILE A 87 -36.47 11.58 -14.70
C ILE A 87 -36.23 10.12 -15.11
N ASN A 88 -36.94 9.64 -16.13
CA ASN A 88 -36.83 8.26 -16.59
C ASN A 88 -35.51 7.93 -17.31
N GLU A 89 -34.69 8.93 -17.66
CA GLU A 89 -33.38 8.70 -18.30
C GLU A 89 -32.35 8.16 -17.30
N ASN A 90 -32.43 8.59 -16.03
CA ASN A 90 -31.59 8.08 -14.95
C ASN A 90 -32.28 8.23 -13.60
N GLU A 91 -33.27 7.37 -13.37
CA GLU A 91 -34.14 7.43 -12.18
C GLU A 91 -33.35 7.24 -10.87
N GLU A 92 -32.29 6.43 -10.90
CA GLU A 92 -31.41 6.20 -9.74
C GLU A 92 -30.72 7.50 -9.29
N ILE A 93 -30.14 8.26 -10.22
CA ILE A 93 -29.52 9.56 -9.90
C ILE A 93 -30.57 10.56 -9.44
N TYR A 94 -31.72 10.64 -10.11
CA TYR A 94 -32.78 11.55 -9.68
C TYR A 94 -33.23 11.26 -8.24
N ASN A 95 -33.49 9.99 -7.94
CA ASN A 95 -33.94 9.56 -6.62
C ASN A 95 -32.88 9.80 -5.54
N SER A 96 -31.59 9.59 -5.84
CA SER A 96 -30.49 9.81 -4.89
C SER A 96 -30.29 11.28 -4.52
N ILE A 97 -30.61 12.20 -5.44
CA ILE A 97 -30.62 13.64 -5.16
C ILE A 97 -31.87 14.02 -4.36
N VAL A 98 -33.05 13.65 -4.86
CA VAL A 98 -34.34 14.11 -4.29
C VAL A 98 -34.63 13.48 -2.93
N SER A 99 -34.01 12.33 -2.60
CA SER A 99 -34.05 11.77 -1.24
C SER A 99 -33.37 12.65 -0.20
N ARG A 100 -32.50 13.58 -0.60
CA ARG A 100 -31.84 14.54 0.31
C ARG A 100 -32.78 15.66 0.77
N ILE A 101 -33.92 15.85 0.10
CA ILE A 101 -34.86 16.95 0.36
C ILE A 101 -35.97 16.48 1.30
N TYR A 102 -35.93 16.88 2.58
CA TYR A 102 -36.83 16.37 3.62
C TYR A 102 -38.10 17.22 3.85
N ASN A 103 -38.13 18.48 3.41
CA ASN A 103 -39.32 19.34 3.48
C ASN A 103 -39.76 19.82 2.09
N ARG A 104 -40.44 18.93 1.35
CA ARG A 104 -40.94 19.20 -0.03
C ARG A 104 -42.09 20.23 -0.10
N SER A 105 -42.52 20.78 1.04
CA SER A 105 -43.63 21.75 1.12
C SER A 105 -43.19 23.21 0.99
N ALA A 106 -41.89 23.49 1.09
CA ALA A 106 -41.34 24.81 0.81
C ALA A 106 -41.52 25.15 -0.69
N ILE A 107 -41.96 26.38 -1.00
CA ILE A 107 -42.12 26.86 -2.37
C ILE A 107 -40.72 27.16 -2.92
N MET A 108 -40.04 26.13 -3.42
CA MET A 108 -38.73 26.24 -4.06
C MET A 108 -38.84 25.91 -5.54
N ARG A 109 -38.17 26.70 -6.37
CA ARG A 109 -37.98 26.35 -7.78
C ARG A 109 -36.87 25.32 -7.89
N THR A 110 -37.09 24.35 -8.76
CA THR A 110 -36.12 23.28 -8.97
C THR A 110 -35.88 23.06 -10.45
N PHE A 111 -34.64 22.71 -10.79
CA PHE A 111 -34.25 22.39 -12.16
C PHE A 111 -33.41 21.12 -12.17
N TYR A 112 -33.98 20.04 -12.72
CA TYR A 112 -33.24 18.82 -13.00
C TYR A 112 -32.64 18.90 -14.41
N GLY A 113 -31.32 19.03 -14.46
CA GLY A 113 -30.58 19.30 -15.68
C GLY A 113 -29.61 18.20 -16.06
N LYS A 114 -29.23 18.20 -17.34
CA LYS A 114 -28.13 17.41 -17.86
C LYS A 114 -27.28 18.19 -18.87
N ALA A 115 -26.02 17.81 -18.99
CA ALA A 115 -25.13 18.24 -20.06
C ALA A 115 -24.16 17.12 -20.44
N THR A 116 -23.87 17.01 -21.73
CA THR A 116 -23.00 15.97 -22.29
C THR A 116 -21.63 16.55 -22.62
N ILE A 117 -20.60 15.94 -22.06
CA ILE A 117 -19.19 16.18 -22.34
C ILE A 117 -18.78 15.25 -23.48
N PRO A 118 -18.17 15.77 -24.56
CA PRO A 118 -17.80 14.95 -25.71
C PRO A 118 -16.71 13.94 -25.34
N ALA A 119 -16.61 12.90 -26.17
CA ALA A 119 -15.56 11.90 -26.07
C ALA A 119 -14.16 12.52 -26.06
N GLN A 120 -13.26 11.88 -25.31
CA GLN A 120 -11.84 12.22 -25.26
C GLN A 120 -11.00 10.98 -25.60
N GLU A 121 -9.70 11.20 -25.81
CA GLU A 121 -8.71 10.16 -26.08
C GLU A 121 -8.20 9.52 -24.78
N ALA A 122 -7.75 8.26 -24.83
CA ALA A 122 -7.13 7.60 -23.69
C ALA A 122 -5.93 8.39 -23.16
N GLY A 123 -5.82 8.39 -21.84
CA GLY A 123 -4.83 9.18 -21.10
C GLY A 123 -5.21 10.64 -20.93
N SER A 124 -6.51 10.94 -20.98
CA SER A 124 -7.06 12.23 -20.58
C SER A 124 -7.65 12.16 -19.17
N VAL A 125 -7.53 13.23 -18.41
CA VAL A 125 -8.33 13.48 -17.20
C VAL A 125 -9.34 14.58 -17.48
N VAL A 126 -10.61 14.35 -17.12
CA VAL A 126 -11.68 15.32 -17.31
C VAL A 126 -12.22 15.75 -15.97
N GLU A 127 -12.28 17.05 -15.76
CA GLU A 127 -12.93 17.67 -14.60
C GLU A 127 -14.11 18.52 -15.07
N PHE A 128 -15.20 18.52 -14.30
CA PHE A 128 -16.41 19.24 -14.66
C PHE A 128 -17.14 19.80 -13.43
N LYS A 129 -17.87 20.90 -13.61
CA LYS A 129 -18.72 21.50 -12.58
C LYS A 129 -19.90 22.22 -13.22
N VAL A 130 -20.93 22.47 -12.45
CA VAL A 130 -22.12 23.22 -12.87
C VAL A 130 -22.10 24.56 -12.15
N VAL A 131 -22.32 25.63 -12.92
CA VAL A 131 -22.42 27.00 -12.39
C VAL A 131 -23.80 27.53 -12.70
N VAL A 132 -24.46 28.05 -11.67
CA VAL A 132 -25.78 28.67 -11.74
C VAL A 132 -25.63 30.14 -11.44
N LYS A 133 -26.27 30.97 -12.26
CA LYS A 133 -26.49 32.38 -11.98
C LYS A 133 -27.98 32.61 -11.79
N ASP A 134 -28.39 33.13 -10.64
CA ASP A 134 -29.77 33.51 -10.38
C ASP A 134 -30.07 34.91 -10.96
N LYS A 135 -31.34 35.36 -10.88
CA LYS A 135 -31.75 36.68 -11.38
C LYS A 135 -31.26 37.86 -10.55
N GLU A 136 -30.82 37.64 -9.32
CA GLU A 136 -30.24 38.66 -8.45
C GLU A 136 -28.73 38.82 -8.68
N GLY A 137 -28.13 37.88 -9.43
CA GLY A 137 -26.74 37.89 -9.82
C GLY A 137 -25.84 37.08 -8.89
N HIS A 138 -26.39 36.30 -7.95
CA HIS A 138 -25.58 35.35 -7.19
C HIS A 138 -25.06 34.25 -8.11
N ILE A 139 -23.86 33.75 -7.78
CA ILE A 139 -23.21 32.68 -8.52
C ILE A 139 -23.00 31.52 -7.55
N SER A 140 -23.53 30.35 -7.92
CA SER A 140 -23.40 29.13 -7.16
C SER A 140 -22.75 28.05 -8.01
N GLU A 141 -21.86 27.26 -7.40
CA GLU A 141 -21.16 26.17 -8.07
C GLU A 141 -21.46 24.82 -7.42
N SER A 142 -21.54 23.76 -8.23
CA SER A 142 -21.51 22.40 -7.72
C SER A 142 -20.12 22.03 -7.21
N ILE A 143 -20.02 20.86 -6.54
CA ILE A 143 -18.73 20.19 -6.41
C ILE A 143 -18.11 19.92 -7.79
N ILE A 144 -16.79 19.78 -7.82
CA ILE A 144 -16.08 19.31 -9.01
C ILE A 144 -16.35 17.81 -9.17
N GLY A 145 -16.61 17.38 -10.39
CA GLY A 145 -16.59 15.98 -10.79
C GLY A 145 -15.32 15.64 -11.58
N LYS A 146 -14.91 14.38 -11.58
CA LYS A 146 -13.64 13.90 -12.16
C LYS A 146 -13.78 12.49 -12.74
N TYR A 147 -13.16 12.23 -13.89
CA TYR A 147 -12.94 10.88 -14.43
C TYR A 147 -11.70 10.84 -15.33
N PHE A 148 -11.16 9.64 -15.52
CA PHE A 148 -10.04 9.34 -16.40
C PHE A 148 -10.54 8.60 -17.64
N VAL A 149 -9.99 8.95 -18.79
CA VAL A 149 -10.28 8.29 -20.05
C VAL A 149 -9.25 7.21 -20.30
N VAL A 150 -9.72 5.96 -20.40
CA VAL A 150 -8.89 4.76 -20.38
C VAL A 150 -8.81 4.11 -21.74
N ASN A 151 -7.73 3.39 -22.00
CA ASN A 151 -7.58 2.55 -23.19
C ASN A 151 -8.31 1.21 -22.97
N PRO A 152 -9.50 0.98 -23.56
CA PRO A 152 -10.28 -0.23 -23.30
C PRO A 152 -9.61 -1.51 -23.82
N SER A 153 -8.70 -1.38 -24.80
CA SER A 153 -7.95 -2.50 -25.37
C SER A 153 -6.71 -2.87 -24.55
N GLY A 154 -6.32 -2.02 -23.60
CA GLY A 154 -5.17 -2.26 -22.72
C GLY A 154 -5.42 -3.35 -21.69
N LYS A 155 -4.34 -3.84 -21.06
CA LYS A 155 -4.46 -4.76 -19.91
C LYS A 155 -5.27 -4.11 -18.80
N ARG A 156 -6.05 -4.92 -18.07
CA ARG A 156 -6.87 -4.45 -16.94
C ARG A 156 -5.98 -4.26 -15.71
N VAL A 157 -5.92 -3.03 -15.21
CA VAL A 157 -5.13 -2.65 -14.03
C VAL A 157 -6.09 -2.08 -12.99
N LEU A 158 -6.12 -2.69 -11.81
CA LEU A 158 -6.91 -2.18 -10.70
C LEU A 158 -6.02 -1.35 -9.77
N ILE A 159 -6.44 -0.15 -9.45
CA ILE A 159 -5.74 0.79 -8.59
C ILE A 159 -6.59 1.01 -7.35
N VAL A 160 -6.05 0.68 -6.18
CA VAL A 160 -6.63 1.02 -4.88
C VAL A 160 -6.02 2.33 -4.43
N ASP A 161 -6.77 3.41 -4.63
CA ASP A 161 -6.32 4.76 -4.32
C ASP A 161 -7.50 5.60 -3.78
N PRO A 162 -7.64 5.68 -2.45
CA PRO A 162 -8.67 6.49 -1.83
C PRO A 162 -8.40 8.01 -1.94
N SER A 163 -7.16 8.42 -2.28
CA SER A 163 -6.78 9.83 -2.33
C SER A 163 -7.47 10.57 -3.47
N VAL A 164 -7.78 9.91 -4.59
CA VAL A 164 -8.49 10.52 -5.74
C VAL A 164 -9.85 11.09 -5.32
N LYS A 165 -10.59 10.35 -4.49
CA LYS A 165 -11.87 10.82 -3.94
C LYS A 165 -11.67 11.97 -2.96
N GLU A 166 -10.63 11.94 -2.13
CA GLU A 166 -10.37 12.98 -1.13
C GLU A 166 -9.82 14.28 -1.77
N GLU A 167 -8.96 14.18 -2.78
CA GLU A 167 -8.44 15.30 -3.56
C GLU A 167 -9.59 16.14 -4.16
N LEU A 168 -10.63 15.48 -4.69
CA LEU A 168 -11.82 16.15 -5.25
C LEU A 168 -12.47 17.14 -4.25
N TYR A 169 -12.59 16.72 -2.99
CA TYR A 169 -13.17 17.56 -1.94
C TYR A 169 -12.18 18.60 -1.42
N LEU A 170 -10.86 18.32 -1.48
CA LEU A 170 -9.83 19.29 -1.12
C LEU A 170 -9.80 20.44 -2.14
N GLU A 171 -9.80 20.13 -3.43
CA GLU A 171 -9.80 21.11 -4.52
C GLU A 171 -11.05 21.98 -4.53
N GLY A 172 -12.20 21.41 -4.14
CA GLY A 172 -13.48 22.09 -4.05
C GLY A 172 -13.87 22.59 -2.65
N ALA A 173 -12.95 22.60 -1.67
CA ALA A 173 -13.31 22.76 -0.26
C ALA A 173 -14.11 24.03 0.05
N GLU A 174 -13.70 25.18 -0.50
CA GLU A 174 -14.40 26.45 -0.32
C GLU A 174 -15.84 26.39 -0.84
N ASN A 175 -16.02 25.84 -2.05
CA ASN A 175 -17.35 25.66 -2.64
C ASN A 175 -18.21 24.66 -1.85
N VAL A 176 -17.62 23.57 -1.38
CA VAL A 176 -18.32 22.57 -0.56
C VAL A 176 -18.81 23.20 0.75
N GLU A 177 -18.01 24.04 1.40
CA GLU A 177 -18.40 24.77 2.61
C GLU A 177 -19.57 25.73 2.34
N VAL A 178 -19.54 26.45 1.21
CA VAL A 178 -20.67 27.31 0.77
C VAL A 178 -21.94 26.49 0.57
N LEU A 179 -21.87 25.33 -0.09
CA LEU A 179 -23.02 24.45 -0.30
C LEU A 179 -23.60 23.94 1.03
N ILE A 180 -22.74 23.60 2.00
CA ILE A 180 -23.19 23.14 3.31
C ILE A 180 -23.87 24.28 4.08
N ASN A 181 -23.29 25.48 4.09
CA ASN A 181 -23.89 26.63 4.77
C ASN A 181 -25.26 27.00 4.19
N ALA A 182 -25.46 26.82 2.88
CA ALA A 182 -26.75 27.04 2.25
C ALA A 182 -27.87 26.10 2.78
N THR A 183 -27.53 24.98 3.42
CA THR A 183 -28.53 24.08 4.05
C THR A 183 -29.19 24.66 5.30
N GLU A 184 -28.71 25.80 5.83
CA GLU A 184 -29.43 26.55 6.87
C GLU A 184 -30.75 27.13 6.34
N GLU A 185 -30.77 27.49 5.05
CA GLU A 185 -31.91 28.12 4.37
C GLU A 185 -32.68 27.10 3.51
N TYR A 186 -31.99 26.16 2.88
CA TYR A 186 -32.59 25.11 2.05
C TYR A 186 -32.76 23.79 2.82
N PRO A 187 -33.95 23.12 2.76
CA PRO A 187 -34.22 21.88 3.48
C PRO A 187 -33.60 20.65 2.80
N VAL A 188 -32.27 20.63 2.72
CA VAL A 188 -31.45 19.64 2.01
C VAL A 188 -30.42 19.05 2.95
N ASP A 189 -30.30 17.72 2.96
CA ASP A 189 -29.27 17.01 3.71
C ASP A 189 -27.98 16.86 2.87
N LEU A 190 -26.94 17.57 3.29
CA LEU A 190 -25.56 17.47 2.79
C LEU A 190 -24.58 16.98 3.87
N SER A 191 -25.06 16.22 4.86
CA SER A 191 -24.21 15.67 5.92
C SER A 191 -23.09 14.75 5.40
N ASP A 192 -23.30 14.08 4.26
CA ASP A 192 -22.27 13.31 3.57
C ASP A 192 -21.15 14.21 3.02
N TYR A 193 -21.48 15.41 2.51
CA TYR A 193 -20.49 16.38 2.06
C TYR A 193 -19.71 16.95 3.25
N GLN A 194 -20.39 17.28 4.35
CA GLN A 194 -19.72 17.70 5.60
C GLN A 194 -18.74 16.64 6.09
N ALA A 195 -19.16 15.37 6.14
CA ALA A 195 -18.29 14.26 6.56
C ALA A 195 -17.08 14.06 5.63
N LYS A 196 -17.20 14.38 4.34
CA LYS A 196 -16.07 14.36 3.39
C LYS A 196 -15.16 15.58 3.55
N LEU A 197 -15.73 16.76 3.72
CA LEU A 197 -15.00 18.00 3.97
C LEU A 197 -14.15 17.88 5.25
N ASP A 198 -14.73 17.37 6.34
CA ASP A 198 -14.03 17.18 7.61
C ASP A 198 -12.82 16.24 7.49
N LYS A 199 -12.90 15.23 6.61
CA LYS A 199 -11.78 14.32 6.35
C LYS A 199 -10.60 14.99 5.67
N VAL A 200 -10.86 16.00 4.84
CA VAL A 200 -9.84 16.66 4.00
C VAL A 200 -9.40 18.02 4.53
N LYS A 201 -10.18 18.63 5.43
CA LYS A 201 -9.90 19.94 6.04
C LYS A 201 -8.48 20.07 6.62
N PRO A 202 -7.89 19.06 7.30
CA PRO A 202 -6.50 19.14 7.76
C PRO A 202 -5.48 19.38 6.63
N PHE A 203 -5.76 18.86 5.43
CA PHE A 203 -4.86 19.01 4.29
C PHE A 203 -4.86 20.41 3.67
N LEU A 204 -5.84 21.28 3.98
CA LEU A 204 -5.81 22.68 3.53
C LEU A 204 -4.57 23.42 4.04
N LYS A 205 -4.10 23.07 5.25
CA LYS A 205 -2.86 23.61 5.83
C LYS A 205 -1.61 22.80 5.45
N HIS A 206 -1.80 21.56 5.00
CA HIS A 206 -0.77 20.55 4.83
C HIS A 206 -0.85 19.88 3.44
N GLN A 207 -1.04 20.70 2.40
CA GLN A 207 -1.39 20.24 1.04
C GLN A 207 -0.39 19.23 0.45
N ARG A 208 0.87 19.29 0.87
CA ARG A 208 1.94 18.40 0.38
C ARG A 208 1.73 16.90 0.64
N PHE A 209 0.86 16.52 1.59
CA PHE A 209 0.61 15.12 1.96
C PHE A 209 -0.64 14.53 1.31
N LEU A 210 -1.36 15.33 0.51
CA LEU A 210 -2.43 14.88 -0.38
C LEU A 210 -2.23 15.55 -1.74
N LYS A 211 -1.21 15.07 -2.45
CA LYS A 211 -0.91 15.52 -3.81
C LYS A 211 -1.86 14.87 -4.81
N ARG A 212 -1.97 15.51 -5.96
CA ARG A 212 -2.60 14.94 -7.14
C ARG A 212 -1.86 13.69 -7.61
N HIS A 213 -2.61 12.65 -7.93
CA HIS A 213 -2.09 11.46 -8.58
C HIS A 213 -2.47 11.44 -10.06
N HIS A 214 -1.48 11.28 -10.93
CA HIS A 214 -1.60 11.49 -12.37
C HIS A 214 -1.92 10.21 -13.15
N TRP A 215 -3.00 9.52 -12.78
CA TRP A 215 -3.39 8.23 -13.37
C TRP A 215 -3.71 8.30 -14.86
N GLU A 216 -3.94 9.49 -15.42
CA GLU A 216 -4.09 9.71 -16.86
C GLU A 216 -2.89 9.19 -17.66
N TYR A 217 -1.66 9.27 -17.15
CA TYR A 217 -0.50 8.76 -17.88
C TYR A 217 -0.54 7.23 -18.02
N LEU A 218 -1.05 6.52 -17.02
CA LEU A 218 -1.22 5.07 -17.07
C LEU A 218 -2.45 4.68 -17.92
N ALA A 219 -3.54 5.46 -17.82
CA ALA A 219 -4.77 5.28 -18.59
C ALA A 219 -4.56 5.33 -20.12
N ARG A 220 -3.50 6.02 -20.58
CA ARG A 220 -3.06 6.02 -21.99
C ARG A 220 -2.79 4.61 -22.53
N TYR A 221 -2.29 3.71 -21.68
CA TYR A 221 -1.83 2.38 -22.08
C TYR A 221 -2.73 1.25 -21.58
N TYR A 222 -3.48 1.49 -20.51
CA TYR A 222 -4.19 0.45 -19.76
C TYR A 222 -5.67 0.76 -19.60
N ASN A 223 -6.44 -0.31 -19.46
CA ASN A 223 -7.81 -0.22 -18.98
C ASN A 223 -7.77 -0.16 -17.44
N ILE A 224 -7.52 1.05 -16.92
CA ILE A 224 -7.40 1.24 -15.48
C ILE A 224 -8.77 1.30 -14.80
N THR A 225 -8.82 0.91 -13.54
CA THR A 225 -9.99 1.04 -12.65
C THR A 225 -9.51 1.57 -11.31
N ILE A 226 -10.10 2.65 -10.78
CA ILE A 226 -9.67 3.26 -9.52
C ILE A 226 -10.74 3.07 -8.44
N VAL A 227 -10.36 2.51 -7.30
CA VAL A 227 -11.29 2.12 -6.23
C VAL A 227 -10.79 2.53 -4.85
N THR A 228 -11.68 2.65 -3.87
CA THR A 228 -11.30 2.71 -2.46
C THR A 228 -11.06 1.30 -1.89
N PRO A 229 -10.39 1.17 -0.73
CA PRO A 229 -10.16 -0.12 -0.09
C PRO A 229 -11.45 -0.94 0.15
N GLU A 230 -12.58 -0.29 0.41
CA GLU A 230 -13.87 -0.96 0.63
C GLU A 230 -14.48 -1.53 -0.65
N GLU A 231 -14.18 -0.93 -1.80
CA GLU A 231 -14.68 -1.34 -3.12
C GLU A 231 -13.86 -2.50 -3.71
N LEU A 232 -12.65 -2.75 -3.18
CA LEU A 232 -11.70 -3.75 -3.67
C LEU A 232 -12.31 -5.16 -3.85
N PRO A 233 -13.05 -5.76 -2.89
CA PRO A 233 -13.57 -7.11 -3.06
C PRO A 233 -14.54 -7.26 -4.23
N THR A 234 -15.35 -6.24 -4.50
CA THR A 234 -16.28 -6.21 -5.62
C THR A 234 -15.52 -5.98 -6.93
N ALA A 235 -14.58 -5.03 -6.93
CA ALA A 235 -13.79 -4.70 -8.11
C ALA A 235 -12.93 -5.87 -8.60
N LEU A 236 -12.32 -6.66 -7.70
CA LEU A 236 -11.56 -7.86 -8.09
C LEU A 236 -12.42 -8.87 -8.88
N LYS A 237 -13.70 -9.00 -8.52
CA LYS A 237 -14.65 -9.92 -9.19
C LYS A 237 -15.10 -9.39 -10.54
N GLU A 238 -15.43 -8.11 -10.62
CA GLU A 238 -15.98 -7.48 -11.82
C GLU A 238 -14.90 -7.19 -12.87
N VAL A 239 -13.75 -6.66 -12.43
CA VAL A 239 -12.68 -6.18 -13.31
C VAL A 239 -11.76 -7.32 -13.73
N GLN A 240 -11.50 -8.28 -12.84
CA GLN A 240 -10.53 -9.35 -13.06
C GLN A 240 -9.18 -8.80 -13.58
N PRO A 241 -8.50 -7.93 -12.79
CA PRO A 241 -7.27 -7.28 -13.20
C PRO A 241 -6.09 -8.25 -13.33
N SER A 242 -5.16 -7.94 -14.24
CA SER A 242 -3.87 -8.62 -14.34
C SER A 242 -2.84 -8.08 -13.34
N VAL A 243 -3.03 -6.83 -12.87
CA VAL A 243 -2.19 -6.18 -11.87
C VAL A 243 -3.06 -5.37 -10.92
N VAL A 244 -2.75 -5.45 -9.63
CA VAL A 244 -3.33 -4.58 -8.58
C VAL A 244 -2.24 -3.62 -8.09
N ILE A 245 -2.53 -2.32 -8.13
CA ILE A 245 -1.69 -1.25 -7.59
C ILE A 245 -2.32 -0.74 -6.30
N LEU A 246 -1.58 -0.80 -5.19
CA LEU A 246 -1.93 -0.22 -3.91
C LEU A 246 -1.19 1.11 -3.76
N SER A 247 -1.91 2.22 -3.90
CA SER A 247 -1.32 3.56 -3.96
C SER A 247 -1.46 4.29 -2.63
N ASN A 248 -0.31 4.62 -2.04
CA ASN A 248 -0.19 5.53 -0.90
C ASN A 248 -1.16 5.30 0.26
N LEU A 249 -1.37 4.05 0.68
CA LEU A 249 -2.35 3.70 1.72
C LEU A 249 -1.88 4.04 3.15
N TRP A 250 -1.30 5.22 3.39
CA TRP A 250 -0.61 5.53 4.65
C TRP A 250 -1.51 5.83 5.85
N MET A 251 -2.83 6.00 5.68
CA MET A 251 -3.74 6.29 6.79
C MET A 251 -4.51 5.06 7.25
N LYS A 252 -4.80 4.95 8.56
CA LYS A 252 -5.68 3.88 9.09
C LYS A 252 -7.04 3.80 8.39
N ARG A 253 -7.62 4.94 7.98
CA ARG A 253 -8.89 4.96 7.22
C ARG A 253 -8.76 4.47 5.77
N TRP A 254 -7.55 4.24 5.29
CA TRP A 254 -7.22 3.72 3.96
C TRP A 254 -6.71 2.26 4.01
N GLU A 255 -6.82 1.62 5.18
CA GLU A 255 -6.50 0.21 5.35
C GLU A 255 -7.39 -0.68 4.48
N ILE A 256 -6.82 -1.75 3.93
CA ILE A 256 -7.56 -2.80 3.23
C ILE A 256 -8.24 -3.69 4.27
N PRO A 257 -9.58 -3.69 4.38
CA PRO A 257 -10.26 -4.37 5.49
C PRO A 257 -10.08 -5.90 5.50
N ASN A 258 -9.88 -6.50 4.32
CA ASN A 258 -9.64 -7.94 4.17
C ASN A 258 -8.56 -8.20 3.11
N ILE A 259 -7.31 -8.23 3.57
CA ILE A 259 -6.15 -8.52 2.73
C ILE A 259 -6.25 -9.92 2.09
N GLN A 260 -6.86 -10.89 2.77
CA GLN A 260 -6.92 -12.28 2.27
C GLN A 260 -7.64 -12.41 0.93
N ILE A 261 -8.70 -11.63 0.70
CA ILE A 261 -9.38 -11.61 -0.60
C ILE A 261 -8.43 -11.16 -1.71
N LEU A 262 -7.54 -10.21 -1.43
CA LEU A 262 -6.51 -9.78 -2.39
C LEU A 262 -5.48 -10.89 -2.60
N ILE A 263 -4.94 -11.49 -1.52
CA ILE A 263 -3.93 -12.56 -1.63
C ILE A 263 -4.48 -13.74 -2.44
N GLU A 264 -5.67 -14.23 -2.10
CA GLU A 264 -6.34 -15.32 -2.80
C GLU A 264 -6.53 -15.00 -4.29
N TYR A 265 -6.95 -13.77 -4.61
CA TYR A 265 -7.10 -13.34 -5.99
C TYR A 265 -5.76 -13.35 -6.73
N LEU A 266 -4.71 -12.78 -6.14
CA LEU A 266 -3.39 -12.68 -6.76
C LEU A 266 -2.83 -14.08 -7.07
N ARG A 267 -2.89 -15.00 -6.10
CA ARG A 267 -2.44 -16.39 -6.24
C ARG A 267 -3.21 -17.15 -7.32
N LYS A 268 -4.54 -17.12 -7.23
CA LYS A 268 -5.41 -17.86 -8.15
C LYS A 268 -5.26 -17.44 -9.61
N ASN A 269 -4.90 -16.19 -9.86
CA ASN A 269 -4.81 -15.63 -11.21
C ASN A 269 -3.37 -15.31 -11.64
N ASN A 270 -2.37 -15.65 -10.83
CA ASN A 270 -0.98 -15.20 -10.97
C ASN A 270 -0.87 -13.69 -11.26
N ALA A 271 -1.78 -12.90 -10.68
CA ALA A 271 -1.85 -11.47 -10.93
C ALA A 271 -0.72 -10.73 -10.21
N GLY A 272 -0.24 -9.65 -10.83
CA GLY A 272 0.83 -8.83 -10.28
C GLY A 272 0.37 -7.93 -9.14
N LEU A 273 1.27 -7.62 -8.21
CA LEU A 273 1.04 -6.67 -7.12
C LEU A 273 2.05 -5.53 -7.20
N ILE A 274 1.60 -4.28 -7.09
CA ILE A 274 2.47 -3.12 -6.89
C ILE A 274 1.99 -2.39 -5.65
N ALA A 275 2.88 -2.07 -4.73
CA ALA A 275 2.58 -1.21 -3.58
C ALA A 275 3.54 -0.02 -3.57
N THR A 276 2.99 1.19 -3.52
CA THR A 276 3.78 2.42 -3.49
C THR A 276 4.03 2.90 -2.06
N HIS A 277 4.76 4.02 -1.98
CA HIS A 277 5.07 4.77 -0.77
C HIS A 277 3.93 4.77 0.25
N GLY A 278 4.21 4.75 1.56
CA GLY A 278 3.16 4.89 2.58
C GLY A 278 2.27 3.66 2.82
N THR A 279 2.11 2.75 1.85
CA THR A 279 1.22 1.58 1.96
C THR A 279 1.56 0.65 3.12
N LEU A 280 2.83 0.59 3.55
CA LEU A 280 3.29 -0.22 4.69
C LEU A 280 3.50 0.58 5.97
N PHE A 281 3.03 1.84 6.05
CA PHE A 281 3.15 2.64 7.28
C PHE A 281 2.34 2.01 8.42
N ASP A 282 3.00 1.74 9.53
CA ASP A 282 2.42 1.02 10.67
C ASP A 282 1.93 1.92 11.81
N GLY A 283 2.12 3.24 11.70
CA GLY A 283 1.97 4.23 12.77
C GLY A 283 1.06 3.88 13.96
N LEU A 284 1.67 3.78 15.13
CA LEU A 284 1.02 3.50 16.42
C LEU A 284 1.36 4.59 17.44
N VAL A 285 0.37 5.03 18.22
CA VAL A 285 0.53 6.02 19.30
C VAL A 285 -0.26 5.58 20.51
N TYR A 286 0.32 5.69 21.71
CA TYR A 286 -0.33 5.37 22.97
C TYR A 286 -0.71 6.65 23.74
N THR A 287 -1.90 6.62 24.33
CA THR A 287 -2.43 7.69 25.19
C THR A 287 -2.84 7.08 26.52
N GLY A 288 -1.88 7.01 27.44
CA GLY A 288 -1.99 6.08 28.56
C GLY A 288 -1.85 4.64 28.07
N ASP A 289 -2.83 3.80 28.37
CA ASP A 289 -2.95 2.42 27.89
C ASP A 289 -3.72 2.29 26.55
N ARG A 290 -4.38 3.37 26.11
CA ARG A 290 -5.17 3.37 24.87
C ARG A 290 -4.27 3.48 23.64
N LEU A 291 -4.31 2.45 22.80
CA LEU A 291 -3.69 2.45 21.47
C LEU A 291 -4.53 3.24 20.46
N ILE A 292 -3.86 4.08 19.68
CA ILE A 292 -4.38 4.80 18.52
C ILE A 292 -3.55 4.41 17.31
N GLN A 293 -4.20 3.85 16.30
CA GLN A 293 -3.58 3.51 15.02
C GLN A 293 -3.73 4.69 14.06
N THR A 294 -2.62 5.22 13.58
CA THR A 294 -2.59 6.29 12.57
C THR A 294 -2.30 5.73 11.18
N GLY A 295 -1.60 4.59 11.09
CA GLY A 295 -1.34 3.84 9.87
C GLY A 295 -1.99 2.45 9.84
N PRO A 296 -2.04 1.79 8.67
CA PRO A 296 -2.55 0.43 8.53
C PRO A 296 -1.54 -0.66 8.94
N ALA A 297 -1.20 -0.76 10.24
CA ALA A 297 -0.31 -1.81 10.75
C ALA A 297 -0.64 -3.26 10.28
N PRO A 298 -1.93 -3.66 10.09
CA PRO A 298 -2.29 -4.96 9.51
C PRO A 298 -1.71 -5.24 8.11
N HIS A 299 -1.31 -4.22 7.34
CA HIS A 299 -0.63 -4.42 6.06
C HIS A 299 0.74 -5.10 6.23
N ILE A 300 1.43 -4.85 7.34
CA ILE A 300 2.64 -5.61 7.73
C ILE A 300 2.25 -6.96 8.33
N GLY A 301 1.33 -6.93 9.31
CA GLY A 301 0.93 -8.11 10.08
C GLY A 301 1.97 -8.53 11.13
N THR A 302 1.64 -9.54 11.92
CA THR A 302 2.47 -10.12 12.99
C THR A 302 2.91 -11.53 12.61
N PHE A 303 3.29 -12.40 13.54
CA PHE A 303 3.62 -13.80 13.21
C PHE A 303 2.53 -14.58 12.46
N GLU A 304 1.26 -14.19 12.58
CA GLU A 304 0.16 -14.76 11.79
C GLU A 304 0.33 -14.54 10.27
N ALA A 305 1.04 -13.49 9.87
CA ALA A 305 1.33 -13.20 8.47
C ALA A 305 2.14 -14.30 7.77
N TYR A 306 2.87 -15.14 8.51
CA TYR A 306 3.61 -16.25 7.91
C TYR A 306 2.75 -17.46 7.55
N GLU A 307 1.55 -17.56 8.11
CA GLU A 307 0.57 -18.59 7.77
C GLU A 307 -0.50 -18.04 6.82
N GLN A 308 -0.97 -16.82 7.08
CA GLN A 308 -2.06 -16.20 6.35
C GLN A 308 -1.59 -15.38 5.14
N GLY A 309 -0.35 -14.89 5.16
CA GLY A 309 0.13 -13.86 4.25
C GLY A 309 -0.20 -12.44 4.74
N SER A 310 0.56 -11.47 4.24
CA SER A 310 0.35 -10.03 4.42
C SER A 310 0.94 -9.28 3.23
N LEU A 311 0.70 -7.96 3.11
CA LEU A 311 1.32 -7.19 2.05
C LEU A 311 2.85 -7.17 2.20
N ALA A 312 3.36 -7.00 3.43
CA ALA A 312 4.80 -7.01 3.66
C ALA A 312 5.46 -8.33 3.25
N THR A 313 4.86 -9.48 3.59
CA THR A 313 5.38 -10.78 3.16
C THR A 313 5.30 -10.91 1.64
N LEU A 314 4.17 -10.63 0.99
CA LEU A 314 4.06 -10.68 -0.47
C LEU A 314 5.10 -9.81 -1.20
N LEU A 315 5.41 -8.62 -0.66
CA LEU A 315 6.39 -7.69 -1.22
C LEU A 315 7.86 -8.06 -0.94
N GLY A 316 8.09 -9.18 -0.24
CA GLY A 316 9.44 -9.65 0.12
C GLY A 316 10.06 -8.95 1.32
N LEU A 317 9.29 -8.13 2.04
CA LEU A 317 9.68 -7.47 3.29
C LEU A 317 9.39 -8.37 4.50
N GLU A 318 9.78 -9.64 4.38
CA GLU A 318 9.40 -10.78 5.23
C GLU A 318 9.85 -10.68 6.70
N LEU A 319 10.75 -9.78 7.05
CA LEU A 319 11.17 -9.59 8.45
C LEU A 319 10.34 -8.52 9.19
N LEU A 320 9.57 -7.68 8.49
CA LEU A 320 8.75 -6.67 9.15
C LEU A 320 7.74 -7.24 10.16
N PRO A 321 7.10 -8.40 9.96
CA PRO A 321 6.21 -8.98 10.96
C PRO A 321 6.88 -9.30 12.31
N VAL A 322 8.21 -9.56 12.32
CA VAL A 322 8.99 -9.73 13.56
C VAL A 322 9.00 -8.44 14.37
N ILE A 323 9.05 -7.28 13.71
CA ILE A 323 9.05 -5.97 14.37
C ILE A 323 7.68 -5.64 14.93
N GLU A 324 6.59 -5.93 14.21
CA GLU A 324 5.25 -5.72 14.75
C GLU A 324 5.00 -6.59 15.99
N GLU A 325 5.41 -7.86 15.96
CA GLU A 325 5.36 -8.73 17.15
C GLU A 325 6.22 -8.17 18.30
N THR A 326 7.41 -7.64 17.98
CA THR A 326 8.30 -7.00 18.96
C THR A 326 7.65 -5.79 19.62
N LYS A 327 6.97 -4.95 18.84
CA LYS A 327 6.25 -3.76 19.32
C LYS A 327 5.10 -4.16 20.22
N ILE A 328 4.29 -5.16 19.85
CA ILE A 328 3.23 -5.70 20.72
C ILE A 328 3.83 -6.19 22.04
N LYS A 329 4.91 -6.98 21.98
CA LYS A 329 5.55 -7.51 23.19
C LYS A 329 6.18 -6.43 24.07
N ALA A 330 6.64 -5.33 23.47
CA ALA A 330 7.10 -4.16 24.20
C ALA A 330 5.95 -3.45 24.92
N ALA A 331 4.81 -3.26 24.25
CA ALA A 331 3.62 -2.63 24.83
C ALA A 331 3.04 -3.44 26.00
N GLU A 332 3.02 -4.78 25.91
CA GLU A 332 2.63 -5.67 27.03
C GLU A 332 3.48 -5.47 28.30
N LYS A 333 4.70 -4.96 28.14
CA LYS A 333 5.63 -4.62 29.23
C LYS A 333 5.66 -3.12 29.52
N GLU A 334 4.63 -2.38 29.08
CA GLU A 334 4.48 -0.93 29.23
C GLU A 334 5.62 -0.12 28.59
N ASN A 335 6.35 -0.70 27.64
CA ASN A 335 7.42 -0.03 26.89
C ASN A 335 6.86 0.57 25.59
N TYR A 336 5.96 1.52 25.71
CA TYR A 336 5.38 2.23 24.57
C TYR A 336 6.43 2.99 23.75
N ALA A 337 7.55 3.37 24.37
CA ALA A 337 8.66 4.03 23.71
C ALA A 337 9.27 3.24 22.54
N ILE A 338 9.22 1.91 22.59
CA ILE A 338 9.61 1.03 21.48
C ILE A 338 8.42 0.81 20.54
N SER A 339 7.25 0.57 21.13
CA SER A 339 6.01 0.22 20.40
C SER A 339 5.55 1.31 19.42
N GLU A 340 5.85 2.56 19.71
CA GLU A 340 5.51 3.73 18.88
C GLU A 340 6.56 4.08 17.81
N ILE A 341 7.68 3.35 17.75
CA ILE A 341 8.67 3.57 16.68
C ILE A 341 8.10 2.94 15.41
N PRO A 342 7.88 3.71 14.33
CA PRO A 342 7.38 3.14 13.08
C PRO A 342 8.44 2.24 12.45
N ALA A 343 8.03 1.05 12.02
CA ALA A 343 8.85 0.13 11.26
C ALA A 343 9.11 0.66 9.85
N MET A 344 8.08 1.27 9.25
CA MET A 344 8.15 1.98 7.99
C MET A 344 7.72 3.43 8.23
N LEU A 345 8.49 4.42 7.80
CA LEU A 345 8.18 5.84 7.96
C LEU A 345 8.11 6.53 6.60
N PRO A 346 6.92 6.95 6.12
CA PRO A 346 6.75 7.69 4.86
C PRO A 346 7.12 9.17 5.00
N PHE A 347 6.97 9.89 3.89
CA PHE A 347 7.12 11.34 3.78
C PHE A 347 8.49 11.88 4.16
N ILE A 348 9.53 11.07 3.94
CA ILE A 348 10.91 11.53 4.03
C ILE A 348 11.31 12.13 2.69
N PRO A 349 11.64 13.43 2.62
CA PRO A 349 12.02 14.03 1.35
C PRO A 349 13.33 13.45 0.82
N SER A 350 13.34 13.08 -0.46
CA SER A 350 14.50 12.54 -1.17
C SER A 350 14.73 13.35 -2.45
N PRO A 351 15.80 14.16 -2.51
CA PRO A 351 16.10 14.96 -3.70
C PRO A 351 17.02 14.23 -4.69
N GLU A 352 17.57 13.07 -4.33
CA GLU A 352 18.54 12.37 -5.15
C GLU A 352 17.86 11.55 -6.24
N PRO A 353 18.39 11.55 -7.49
CA PRO A 353 17.83 10.75 -8.55
C PRO A 353 17.96 9.25 -8.26
N LEU A 354 17.00 8.49 -8.75
CA LEU A 354 16.98 7.03 -8.67
C LEU A 354 17.83 6.43 -9.78
N LEU A 355 18.82 5.61 -9.44
CA LEU A 355 19.67 4.91 -10.40
C LEU A 355 19.10 3.52 -10.66
N VAL A 356 18.86 3.18 -11.93
CA VAL A 356 18.39 1.85 -12.33
C VAL A 356 19.56 0.87 -12.35
N LYS A 357 19.42 -0.23 -11.61
CA LYS A 357 20.37 -1.34 -11.55
C LYS A 357 19.97 -2.48 -12.48
N ASN A 358 18.68 -2.72 -12.65
CA ASN A 358 18.16 -3.84 -13.44
C ASN A 358 17.38 -3.37 -14.67
N MET A 359 18.07 -3.23 -15.79
CA MET A 359 17.47 -2.82 -17.06
C MET A 359 16.53 -3.87 -17.68
N ASN A 360 16.50 -5.11 -17.16
CA ASN A 360 15.55 -6.12 -17.62
C ASN A 360 14.15 -5.89 -17.03
N VAL A 361 14.07 -5.19 -15.89
CA VAL A 361 12.85 -4.87 -15.17
C VAL A 361 12.41 -3.45 -15.49
N ILE A 362 13.31 -2.47 -15.38
CA ILE A 362 13.06 -1.06 -15.73
C ILE A 362 13.79 -0.75 -17.05
N LYS A 363 13.05 -0.68 -18.15
CA LYS A 363 13.59 -0.60 -19.52
C LYS A 363 13.56 0.81 -20.10
N SER A 364 12.61 1.61 -19.63
CA SER A 364 12.28 2.90 -20.22
C SER A 364 13.27 4.01 -19.85
N VAL A 365 13.98 3.87 -18.73
CA VAL A 365 14.96 4.85 -18.25
C VAL A 365 16.19 4.17 -17.62
N SER A 366 17.35 4.80 -17.71
CA SER A 366 18.57 4.38 -16.98
C SER A 366 18.70 5.03 -15.60
N SER A 367 18.03 6.16 -15.42
CA SER A 367 17.95 6.91 -14.17
C SER A 367 16.69 7.75 -14.19
N LEU A 368 16.06 7.93 -13.05
CA LEU A 368 14.88 8.77 -12.88
C LEU A 368 15.27 10.00 -12.06
N ASN A 369 15.17 11.17 -12.67
CA ASN A 369 15.27 12.43 -11.94
C ASN A 369 13.87 12.85 -11.54
N PHE A 370 13.65 13.10 -10.26
CA PHE A 370 12.37 13.59 -9.80
C PHE A 370 12.22 15.05 -10.24
N SER A 371 11.12 15.37 -10.95
CA SER A 371 10.87 16.74 -11.42
C SER A 371 10.70 17.73 -10.26
N ASN A 372 10.24 17.23 -9.11
CA ASN A 372 10.09 17.93 -7.83
C ASN A 372 10.72 17.11 -6.68
N GLU A 373 10.75 17.65 -5.47
CA GLU A 373 11.09 16.86 -4.28
C GLU A 373 10.08 15.71 -4.11
N THR A 374 10.55 14.47 -4.25
CA THR A 374 9.72 13.28 -4.01
C THR A 374 9.75 12.89 -2.53
N TYR A 375 8.65 12.30 -2.07
CA TYR A 375 8.56 11.71 -0.75
C TYR A 375 8.85 10.23 -0.83
N SER A 376 9.68 9.78 0.11
CA SER A 376 10.16 8.41 0.21
C SER A 376 9.84 7.82 1.58
N ALA A 377 9.92 6.50 1.66
CA ALA A 377 9.74 5.72 2.87
C ALA A 377 11.08 5.19 3.40
N PHE A 378 11.30 5.37 4.69
CA PHE A 378 12.38 4.76 5.46
C PHE A 378 11.90 3.46 6.12
N GLY A 379 12.77 2.47 6.30
CA GLY A 379 12.50 1.21 6.99
C GLY A 379 12.98 -0.01 6.21
N TRP A 380 12.86 0.01 4.88
CA TRP A 380 13.27 -1.09 3.99
C TRP A 380 14.79 -1.33 3.94
N GLN A 381 15.60 -0.39 4.46
CA GLN A 381 17.07 -0.42 4.38
C GLN A 381 17.71 -1.65 5.04
N TYR A 382 16.98 -2.45 5.85
CA TYR A 382 17.52 -3.70 6.39
C TYR A 382 17.92 -4.70 5.30
N LEU A 383 17.38 -4.55 4.08
CA LEU A 383 17.73 -5.34 2.89
C LEU A 383 19.07 -4.95 2.25
N LEU A 384 19.66 -3.81 2.63
CA LEU A 384 20.93 -3.37 2.05
C LEU A 384 22.11 -4.24 2.51
N LEU A 385 23.05 -4.45 1.58
CA LEU A 385 24.35 -5.04 1.87
C LEU A 385 25.09 -4.23 2.95
N GLN A 386 25.96 -4.89 3.71
CA GLN A 386 26.66 -4.28 4.85
C GLN A 386 27.48 -3.05 4.45
N GLU A 387 28.11 -3.08 3.28
CA GLU A 387 28.89 -1.97 2.73
C GLU A 387 27.99 -0.77 2.40
N SER A 388 26.86 -1.01 1.73
CA SER A 388 25.86 0.02 1.40
C SER A 388 25.27 0.67 2.66
N MET A 389 25.06 -0.11 3.72
CA MET A 389 24.50 0.38 4.97
C MET A 389 25.38 1.41 5.67
N LYS A 390 26.71 1.32 5.53
CA LYS A 390 27.60 2.35 6.09
C LYS A 390 27.33 3.72 5.46
N PHE A 391 27.20 3.76 4.14
CA PHE A 391 26.90 4.99 3.40
C PHE A 391 25.47 5.48 3.66
N ALA A 392 24.50 4.56 3.67
CA ALA A 392 23.09 4.88 3.94
C ALA A 392 22.93 5.59 5.28
N ARG A 393 23.59 5.11 6.35
CA ARG A 393 23.49 5.74 7.68
C ARG A 393 23.93 7.20 7.70
N GLU A 394 25.07 7.50 7.07
CA GLU A 394 25.60 8.87 7.04
C GLU A 394 24.65 9.79 6.27
N ARG A 395 24.21 9.37 5.08
CA ARG A 395 23.31 10.13 4.22
C ARG A 395 21.93 10.33 4.83
N ILE A 396 21.32 9.29 5.39
CA ILE A 396 19.98 9.37 5.99
C ILE A 396 19.99 10.21 7.26
N ARG A 397 21.04 10.12 8.10
CA ARG A 397 21.17 11.00 9.28
C ARG A 397 21.42 12.46 8.90
N GLU A 398 22.13 12.71 7.80
CA GLU A 398 22.23 14.03 7.21
C GLU A 398 20.86 14.55 6.76
N ARG A 399 20.12 13.77 5.96
CA ARG A 399 18.75 14.12 5.52
C ARG A 399 17.81 14.35 6.70
N LYS A 400 17.82 13.48 7.72
CA LYS A 400 17.06 13.67 8.96
C LYS A 400 17.30 15.03 9.60
N ARG A 401 18.55 15.53 9.62
CA ARG A 401 18.90 16.83 10.20
C ARG A 401 18.37 17.99 9.35
N ILE A 402 18.52 17.88 8.04
CA ILE A 402 18.10 18.92 7.08
C ILE A 402 16.57 19.01 7.01
N GLU A 403 15.90 17.86 6.88
CA GLU A 403 14.46 17.77 6.61
C GLU A 403 13.60 17.60 7.87
N LYS A 404 14.19 17.77 9.07
CA LYS A 404 13.48 17.59 10.35
C LYS A 404 12.15 18.35 10.40
N GLY A 405 12.11 19.58 9.88
CA GLY A 405 10.89 20.39 9.86
C GLY A 405 9.76 19.75 9.06
N LYS A 406 10.06 19.22 7.86
CA LYS A 406 9.06 18.56 7.01
C LYS A 406 8.57 17.25 7.62
N ILE A 407 9.46 16.51 8.29
CA ILE A 407 9.10 15.30 9.05
C ILE A 407 8.17 15.66 10.21
N LEU A 408 8.44 16.75 10.94
CA LEU A 408 7.59 17.21 12.04
C LEU A 408 6.19 17.60 11.54
N GLU A 409 6.11 18.27 10.39
CA GLU A 409 4.84 18.66 9.76
C GLU A 409 3.95 17.45 9.45
N PHE A 410 4.52 16.31 9.03
CA PHE A 410 3.76 15.07 8.86
C PHE A 410 3.08 14.63 10.17
N PHE A 411 3.78 14.71 11.30
CA PHE A 411 3.22 14.36 12.60
C PHE A 411 2.25 15.42 13.15
N GLU A 412 2.37 16.68 12.73
CA GLU A 412 1.35 17.71 13.00
C GLU A 412 0.05 17.35 12.28
N LEU A 413 0.13 16.98 10.99
CA LEU A 413 -1.02 16.48 10.24
C LEU A 413 -1.64 15.24 10.91
N GLN A 414 -0.82 14.26 11.33
CA GLN A 414 -1.35 13.09 12.05
C GLN A 414 -2.11 13.48 13.31
N LYS A 415 -1.62 14.48 14.04
CA LYS A 415 -2.32 14.99 15.23
C LYS A 415 -3.64 15.66 14.86
N GLU A 416 -3.70 16.42 13.76
CA GLU A 416 -4.96 17.03 13.30
C GLU A 416 -5.98 15.96 12.88
N ILE A 417 -5.55 14.87 12.23
CA ILE A 417 -6.45 13.81 11.73
C ILE A 417 -6.90 12.86 12.86
N PHE A 418 -5.97 12.43 13.72
CA PHE A 418 -6.20 11.36 14.70
C PHE A 418 -6.26 11.85 16.15
N GLY A 419 -6.08 13.15 16.38
CA GLY A 419 -6.01 13.78 17.71
C GLY A 419 -4.66 13.63 18.42
N TYR A 420 -3.82 12.67 18.00
CA TYR A 420 -2.57 12.33 18.65
C TYR A 420 -1.49 11.94 17.64
N SER A 421 -0.23 12.23 17.98
CA SER A 421 0.95 11.83 17.24
C SER A 421 2.17 11.76 18.17
N ASN A 422 3.22 11.03 17.79
CA ASN A 422 4.50 11.03 18.50
C ASN A 422 5.69 11.35 17.57
N PRO A 423 5.94 12.64 17.27
CA PRO A 423 7.01 13.05 16.36
C PRO A 423 8.41 12.61 16.82
N SER A 424 8.62 12.49 18.13
CA SER A 424 9.92 12.08 18.67
C SER A 424 10.30 10.66 18.25
N ARG A 425 9.31 9.77 18.13
CA ARG A 425 9.49 8.37 17.74
C ARG A 425 9.71 8.22 16.24
N GLY A 426 8.97 8.98 15.43
CA GLY A 426 9.24 9.08 14.00
C GLY A 426 10.65 9.55 13.68
N ILE A 427 11.11 10.63 14.33
CA ILE A 427 12.48 11.11 14.14
C ILE A 427 13.51 10.07 14.60
N TYR A 428 13.23 9.38 15.72
CA TYR A 428 14.12 8.34 16.23
C TYR A 428 14.19 7.10 15.32
N ALA A 429 13.14 6.78 14.56
CA ALA A 429 13.15 5.68 13.59
C ALA A 429 14.32 5.84 12.58
N MET A 430 14.59 7.07 12.14
CA MET A 430 15.70 7.38 11.23
C MET A 430 17.10 7.28 11.87
N ASP A 431 17.20 6.96 13.17
CA ASP A 431 18.46 6.56 13.82
C ASP A 431 18.75 5.06 13.72
N PHE A 432 17.90 4.32 12.97
CA PHE A 432 17.99 2.90 12.67
C PHE A 432 17.72 1.91 13.84
N PRO A 433 16.98 2.24 14.92
CA PRO A 433 16.78 1.29 16.02
C PRO A 433 16.14 -0.04 15.57
N LEU A 434 15.10 0.01 14.71
CA LEU A 434 14.39 -1.18 14.23
C LEU A 434 15.09 -1.83 13.04
N VAL A 435 15.66 -1.03 12.14
CA VAL A 435 16.48 -1.55 11.02
C VAL A 435 17.68 -2.34 11.57
N ASP A 436 18.33 -1.84 12.61
CA ASP A 436 19.47 -2.53 13.24
C ASP A 436 19.03 -3.78 13.97
N ALA A 437 17.88 -3.73 14.64
CA ALA A 437 17.31 -4.88 15.32
C ALA A 437 17.03 -6.04 14.33
N LEU A 438 16.49 -5.76 13.15
CA LEU A 438 16.25 -6.76 12.11
C LEU A 438 17.52 -7.38 11.55
N ARG A 439 18.58 -6.60 11.40
CA ARG A 439 19.87 -7.08 10.86
C ARG A 439 20.70 -7.83 11.90
N ALA A 440 20.38 -7.67 13.18
CA ALA A 440 21.12 -8.23 14.30
C ALA A 440 20.28 -9.21 15.14
N LEU A 441 19.25 -9.81 14.54
CA LEU A 441 18.43 -10.84 15.18
C LEU A 441 19.32 -11.96 15.72
N LYS A 442 19.07 -12.35 16.97
CA LYS A 442 19.75 -13.47 17.61
C LYS A 442 18.73 -14.55 17.91
N PHE A 443 19.19 -15.80 17.86
CA PHE A 443 18.35 -16.96 18.04
C PHE A 443 18.93 -17.83 19.16
N THR A 444 18.04 -18.38 19.98
CA THR A 444 18.33 -19.59 20.75
C THR A 444 17.74 -20.79 19.99
N ASP A 445 17.61 -21.94 20.65
CA ASP A 445 16.87 -23.03 20.02
C ASP A 445 15.37 -22.76 20.00
N ASP A 446 14.82 -21.96 20.91
CA ASP A 446 13.37 -21.78 21.10
C ASP A 446 12.88 -20.32 21.03
N GLU A 447 13.80 -19.36 20.97
CA GLU A 447 13.47 -17.93 21.09
C GLU A 447 14.16 -17.08 20.01
N ILE A 448 13.53 -15.95 19.70
CA ILE A 448 14.12 -14.85 18.93
C ILE A 448 14.39 -13.70 19.90
N TRP A 449 15.62 -13.20 19.89
CA TRP A 449 16.03 -12.04 20.68
C TRP A 449 16.20 -10.84 19.77
N VAL A 450 15.38 -9.83 20.01
CA VAL A 450 15.35 -8.58 19.26
C VAL A 450 15.95 -7.48 20.14
N GLN A 451 17.11 -6.96 19.74
CA GLN A 451 17.82 -5.94 20.50
C GLN A 451 17.54 -4.54 19.93
N ILE A 452 16.92 -3.68 20.72
CA ILE A 452 16.61 -2.29 20.37
C ILE A 452 17.30 -1.38 21.39
N GLY A 453 18.40 -0.75 20.97
CA GLY A 453 19.28 -0.03 21.87
C GLY A 453 19.81 -0.95 22.99
N ALA A 454 19.50 -0.60 24.24
CA ALA A 454 19.88 -1.39 25.42
C ALA A 454 18.83 -2.43 25.83
N THR A 455 17.65 -2.42 25.22
CA THR A 455 16.55 -3.32 25.56
C THR A 455 16.60 -4.57 24.69
N ILE A 456 16.45 -5.74 25.32
CA ILE A 456 16.26 -7.02 24.63
C ILE A 456 14.81 -7.44 24.81
N ILE A 457 14.14 -7.69 23.70
CA ILE A 457 12.78 -8.25 23.66
C ILE A 457 12.91 -9.70 23.19
N THR A 458 12.38 -10.60 24.01
CA THR A 458 12.34 -12.04 23.73
C THR A 458 10.99 -12.40 23.15
N LEU A 459 10.99 -13.02 21.97
CA LEU A 459 9.82 -13.57 21.31
C LEU A 459 9.89 -15.10 21.34
N THR A 460 8.75 -15.73 21.60
CA THR A 460 8.60 -17.20 21.70
C THR A 460 7.55 -17.69 20.68
N PRO A 461 7.84 -17.62 19.37
CA PRO A 461 6.92 -18.11 18.35
C PRO A 461 6.71 -19.62 18.41
N ASN A 462 5.71 -20.10 17.68
CA ASN A 462 5.62 -21.52 17.36
C ASN A 462 6.83 -21.98 16.51
N ARG A 463 6.99 -23.30 16.39
CA ARG A 463 8.18 -23.88 15.79
C ARG A 463 8.36 -23.54 14.29
N PRO A 464 7.33 -23.62 13.43
CA PRO A 464 7.43 -23.19 12.03
C PRO A 464 7.88 -21.74 11.88
N VAL A 465 7.30 -20.81 12.64
CA VAL A 465 7.67 -19.40 12.58
C VAL A 465 9.11 -19.17 13.04
N LEU A 466 9.56 -19.83 14.11
CA LEU A 466 10.94 -19.70 14.59
C LEU A 466 11.96 -20.08 13.50
N GLU A 467 11.78 -21.24 12.88
CA GLU A 467 12.71 -21.71 11.85
C GLU A 467 12.63 -20.89 10.58
N ARG A 468 11.42 -20.47 10.17
CA ARG A 468 11.23 -19.52 9.06
C ARG A 468 12.02 -18.23 9.30
N VAL A 469 11.88 -17.59 10.46
CA VAL A 469 12.60 -16.35 10.77
C VAL A 469 14.11 -16.57 10.88
N ARG A 470 14.54 -17.71 11.45
CA ARG A 470 15.97 -18.09 11.49
C ARG A 470 16.56 -18.20 10.07
N LEU A 471 15.81 -18.78 9.14
CA LEU A 471 16.21 -18.87 7.73
C LEU A 471 16.18 -17.50 7.05
N LEU A 472 15.09 -16.73 7.19
CA LEU A 472 14.96 -15.39 6.61
C LEU A 472 16.07 -14.45 7.09
N SER A 473 16.47 -14.53 8.36
CA SER A 473 17.60 -13.75 8.88
C SER A 473 18.92 -14.06 8.16
N ALA A 474 19.03 -15.21 7.50
CA ALA A 474 20.13 -15.52 6.60
C ALA A 474 19.82 -15.07 5.16
N ILE A 475 18.64 -15.37 4.61
CA ILE A 475 18.37 -15.27 3.15
C ILE A 475 17.55 -14.08 2.67
N ASN A 476 17.12 -13.18 3.57
CA ASN A 476 16.18 -12.10 3.21
C ASN A 476 16.65 -11.19 2.06
N GLN A 477 17.95 -10.98 1.90
CA GLN A 477 18.50 -10.13 0.83
C GLN A 477 18.53 -10.82 -0.53
N ASP A 478 18.41 -12.15 -0.57
CA ASP A 478 18.47 -12.92 -1.81
C ASP A 478 17.07 -13.17 -2.38
N ILE A 479 16.02 -13.18 -1.57
CA ILE A 479 14.64 -13.44 -2.03
C ILE A 479 13.98 -12.22 -2.68
N VAL A 480 14.70 -11.10 -2.79
CA VAL A 480 14.25 -9.86 -3.43
C VAL A 480 15.37 -9.26 -4.27
N SER A 481 15.00 -8.45 -5.28
CA SER A 481 15.93 -7.66 -6.07
C SER A 481 15.74 -6.17 -5.79
N ILE A 482 16.84 -5.45 -5.54
CA ILE A 482 16.85 -3.98 -5.53
C ILE A 482 17.16 -3.50 -6.95
N ASP A 483 16.10 -3.25 -7.72
CA ASP A 483 16.21 -2.95 -9.16
C ASP A 483 16.52 -1.48 -9.46
N ALA A 484 16.25 -0.58 -8.52
CA ALA A 484 16.68 0.80 -8.58
C ALA A 484 16.86 1.40 -7.19
N ILE A 485 17.80 2.32 -7.01
CA ILE A 485 18.09 2.95 -5.72
C ILE A 485 18.64 4.37 -5.88
N SER A 486 18.27 5.28 -4.99
CA SER A 486 18.80 6.65 -4.96
C SER A 486 20.13 6.74 -4.20
N LYS A 487 20.90 7.80 -4.46
CA LYS A 487 22.22 8.00 -3.83
C LYS A 487 22.15 8.31 -2.32
N ASP A 488 21.01 8.81 -1.84
CA ASP A 488 20.74 9.03 -0.42
C ASP A 488 20.17 7.79 0.29
N TYR A 489 19.95 6.68 -0.44
CA TYR A 489 19.43 5.41 0.06
C TYR A 489 18.01 5.49 0.66
N LEU A 490 17.24 6.50 0.28
CA LEU A 490 15.86 6.70 0.74
C LEU A 490 14.84 6.14 -0.25
N SER A 491 15.11 6.28 -1.55
CA SER A 491 14.22 5.84 -2.63
C SER A 491 14.73 4.54 -3.27
N THR A 492 13.84 3.57 -3.46
CA THR A 492 14.14 2.27 -4.05
C THR A 492 12.94 1.70 -4.80
N ILE A 493 13.23 0.82 -5.75
CA ILE A 493 12.27 -0.15 -6.28
C ILE A 493 12.78 -1.54 -5.92
N ILE A 494 11.95 -2.30 -5.22
CA ILE A 494 12.22 -3.68 -4.81
C ILE A 494 11.24 -4.59 -5.54
N THR A 495 11.74 -5.66 -6.15
CA THR A 495 10.88 -6.68 -6.75
C THR A 495 11.09 -8.05 -6.12
N ARG A 496 10.04 -8.87 -6.18
CA ARG A 496 10.05 -10.27 -5.80
C ARG A 496 9.27 -11.08 -6.84
N GLY A 497 9.83 -12.19 -7.26
CA GLY A 497 9.21 -13.08 -8.24
C GLY A 497 9.22 -14.51 -7.73
N GLU A 498 8.05 -15.04 -7.40
CA GLU A 498 7.92 -16.36 -6.77
C GLU A 498 7.85 -17.49 -7.82
N LYS A 499 8.83 -17.54 -8.72
CA LYS A 499 8.78 -18.44 -9.89
C LYS A 499 8.92 -19.93 -9.54
N HIS A 500 9.25 -20.25 -8.29
CA HIS A 500 9.42 -21.62 -7.80
C HIS A 500 8.09 -22.36 -7.57
N ARG A 501 6.94 -21.67 -7.67
CA ARG A 501 5.60 -22.21 -7.43
C ARG A 501 4.65 -21.86 -8.57
N GLU A 502 3.68 -22.72 -8.82
CA GLU A 502 2.69 -22.55 -9.90
C GLU A 502 1.73 -21.37 -9.64
N ASP A 503 1.31 -21.17 -8.39
CA ASP A 503 0.49 -20.04 -7.92
C ASP A 503 1.33 -18.82 -7.51
N GLY A 504 2.57 -18.74 -8.00
CA GLY A 504 3.47 -17.63 -7.71
C GLY A 504 2.96 -16.31 -8.26
N ILE A 505 3.46 -15.22 -7.69
CA ILE A 505 3.16 -13.85 -8.13
C ILE A 505 4.45 -13.08 -8.37
N ARG A 506 4.33 -11.98 -9.12
CA ARG A 506 5.35 -10.94 -9.16
C ARG A 506 4.85 -9.73 -8.40
N SER A 507 5.67 -9.24 -7.48
CA SER A 507 5.33 -8.10 -6.65
C SER A 507 6.41 -7.02 -6.73
N VAL A 508 5.98 -5.76 -6.66
CA VAL A 508 6.85 -4.58 -6.68
C VAL A 508 6.53 -3.70 -5.49
N TYR A 509 7.55 -3.34 -4.71
CA TYR A 509 7.48 -2.27 -3.72
C TYR A 509 8.24 -1.04 -4.22
N ILE A 510 7.55 0.09 -4.30
CA ILE A 510 8.12 1.37 -4.70
C ILE A 510 8.13 2.25 -3.47
N SER A 511 9.31 2.61 -2.96
CA SER A 511 9.41 3.32 -1.67
C SER A 511 9.16 4.82 -1.79
N PHE A 512 8.80 5.35 -2.95
CA PHE A 512 8.56 6.78 -3.20
C PHE A 512 7.24 7.02 -3.93
N GLU A 513 6.73 8.25 -3.85
CA GLU A 513 5.45 8.67 -4.44
C GLU A 513 5.55 8.81 -5.96
N ILE A 514 5.56 7.67 -6.66
CA ILE A 514 5.68 7.61 -8.12
C ILE A 514 4.41 8.11 -8.82
N GLU A 515 3.25 7.93 -8.20
CA GLU A 515 1.93 8.31 -8.70
C GLU A 515 1.70 9.83 -8.72
N ALA A 516 2.44 10.58 -7.91
CA ALA A 516 2.44 12.04 -7.90
C ALA A 516 3.54 12.65 -8.79
N GLY A 517 4.22 11.80 -9.57
CA GLY A 517 5.28 12.19 -10.50
C GLY A 517 4.77 12.65 -11.87
N GLU A 518 5.71 12.82 -12.80
CA GLU A 518 5.44 13.22 -14.19
C GLU A 518 5.70 12.04 -15.15
N GLU A 519 5.72 12.30 -16.46
CA GLU A 519 5.75 11.27 -17.49
C GLU A 519 6.92 10.26 -17.32
N GLN A 520 8.10 10.66 -16.82
CA GLN A 520 9.22 9.73 -16.59
C GLN A 520 8.94 8.74 -15.47
N GLU A 521 8.40 9.20 -14.34
CA GLU A 521 7.96 8.36 -13.23
C GLU A 521 6.92 7.34 -13.72
N PHE A 522 5.99 7.77 -14.56
CA PHE A 522 4.96 6.87 -15.11
C PHE A 522 5.49 5.87 -16.13
N LEU A 523 6.54 6.20 -16.89
CA LEU A 523 7.23 5.20 -17.73
C LEU A 523 7.84 4.09 -16.87
N VAL A 524 8.39 4.43 -15.71
CA VAL A 524 8.87 3.42 -14.74
C VAL A 524 7.70 2.61 -14.18
N LEU A 525 6.60 3.25 -13.78
CA LEU A 525 5.42 2.55 -13.27
C LEU A 525 4.81 1.60 -14.32
N LYS A 526 4.80 2.02 -15.59
CA LYS A 526 4.40 1.19 -16.73
C LYS A 526 5.29 -0.04 -16.86
N ASP A 527 6.61 0.12 -16.80
CA ASP A 527 7.54 -1.02 -16.83
C ASP A 527 7.26 -1.99 -15.67
N MET A 528 6.93 -1.47 -14.47
CA MET A 528 6.58 -2.29 -13.31
C MET A 528 5.26 -3.04 -13.51
N ALA A 529 4.25 -2.38 -14.06
CA ALA A 529 2.97 -3.01 -14.40
C ALA A 529 3.16 -4.12 -15.44
N GLU A 530 3.94 -3.87 -16.50
CA GLU A 530 4.28 -4.91 -17.47
C GLU A 530 5.01 -6.08 -16.83
N TRP A 531 6.09 -5.81 -16.07
CA TRP A 531 6.87 -6.86 -15.44
C TRP A 531 6.03 -7.69 -14.47
N ALA A 532 5.22 -7.05 -13.63
CA ALA A 532 4.37 -7.71 -12.64
C ALA A 532 3.25 -8.55 -13.26
N SER A 533 2.71 -8.12 -14.42
CA SER A 533 1.62 -8.83 -15.11
C SER A 533 2.04 -10.11 -15.84
N ASN A 534 3.34 -10.32 -16.06
CA ASN A 534 3.85 -11.40 -16.92
C ASN A 534 4.53 -12.50 -16.08
N PHE A 535 3.86 -13.02 -15.05
CA PHE A 535 4.37 -14.12 -14.23
C PHE A 535 4.43 -15.43 -15.03
N GLU A 536 5.52 -16.16 -14.87
CA GLU A 536 5.72 -17.49 -15.44
C GLU A 536 6.51 -18.34 -14.43
N PRO A 537 6.00 -19.52 -14.02
CA PRO A 537 6.72 -20.41 -13.12
C PRO A 537 7.86 -21.12 -13.87
N ILE A 538 8.88 -21.55 -13.13
CA ILE A 538 9.97 -22.36 -13.68
C ILE A 538 9.50 -23.82 -13.75
N GLU A 539 9.42 -24.35 -14.97
CA GLU A 539 9.16 -25.77 -15.20
C GLU A 539 10.49 -26.55 -15.20
N THR A 540 10.67 -27.49 -14.27
CA THR A 540 11.89 -28.32 -14.18
C THR A 540 11.57 -29.80 -14.00
N PHE A 541 12.44 -30.68 -14.51
CA PHE A 541 12.33 -32.14 -14.32
C PHE A 541 12.89 -32.64 -12.99
N ALA A 542 13.66 -31.83 -12.27
CA ALA A 542 14.33 -32.21 -11.02
C ALA A 542 13.97 -31.20 -9.92
N PRO A 543 13.85 -31.65 -8.64
CA PRO A 543 13.58 -30.73 -7.54
C PRO A 543 14.53 -29.52 -7.51
N ILE A 544 13.96 -28.32 -7.38
CA ILE A 544 14.71 -27.07 -7.24
C ILE A 544 15.60 -27.14 -6.00
N VAL A 545 15.08 -27.69 -4.90
CA VAL A 545 15.78 -27.77 -3.61
C VAL A 545 16.60 -29.05 -3.51
N GLN A 546 17.93 -28.91 -3.51
CA GLN A 546 18.88 -30.01 -3.32
C GLN A 546 19.69 -29.79 -2.04
N VAL A 547 19.67 -30.77 -1.14
CA VAL A 547 20.28 -30.69 0.20
C VAL A 547 21.35 -31.75 0.36
N ALA A 548 22.57 -31.35 0.72
CA ALA A 548 23.62 -32.26 1.16
C ALA A 548 23.61 -32.40 2.69
N VAL A 549 23.52 -33.62 3.21
CA VAL A 549 23.54 -33.90 4.65
C VAL A 549 24.88 -34.55 5.03
N LEU A 550 25.76 -33.76 5.64
CA LEU A 550 27.03 -34.23 6.20
C LEU A 550 26.78 -34.93 7.54
N SER A 551 27.15 -36.21 7.62
CA SER A 551 27.01 -37.00 8.86
C SER A 551 27.99 -38.16 8.92
N ASN A 552 28.45 -38.50 10.12
CA ASN A 552 29.12 -39.78 10.38
C ASN A 552 28.08 -40.93 10.40
N ASP A 553 28.54 -42.18 10.46
CA ASP A 553 27.63 -43.35 10.46
C ASP A 553 26.74 -43.41 11.71
N ILE A 554 27.19 -42.87 12.84
CA ILE A 554 26.45 -42.91 14.11
C ILE A 554 25.26 -41.94 14.09
N ASP A 555 25.50 -40.67 13.79
CA ASP A 555 24.48 -39.62 13.78
C ASP A 555 23.46 -39.86 12.65
N TRP A 556 23.90 -40.43 11.53
CA TRP A 556 23.01 -40.88 10.47
C TRP A 556 22.01 -41.93 10.94
N ASN A 557 22.49 -42.96 11.62
CA ASN A 557 21.67 -44.06 12.11
C ASN A 557 20.71 -43.63 13.24
N ILE A 558 21.06 -42.57 13.99
CA ILE A 558 20.18 -42.03 15.03
C ILE A 558 19.00 -41.28 14.42
N LYS A 559 19.27 -40.23 13.62
CA LYS A 559 18.22 -39.38 13.03
C LYS A 559 18.53 -38.79 11.65
N GLY A 560 19.68 -39.11 11.03
CA GLY A 560 19.97 -38.64 9.67
C GLY A 560 19.00 -39.18 8.60
N GLN A 561 18.57 -40.43 8.73
CA GLN A 561 17.55 -40.99 7.84
C GLN A 561 16.20 -40.25 7.96
N TYR A 562 15.83 -39.85 9.19
CA TYR A 562 14.58 -39.12 9.43
C TYR A 562 14.57 -37.74 8.76
N ILE A 563 15.64 -36.95 8.89
CA ILE A 563 15.69 -35.62 8.27
C ILE A 563 15.69 -35.72 6.74
N LYS A 564 16.33 -36.76 6.19
CA LYS A 564 16.27 -37.07 4.77
C LYS A 564 14.82 -37.30 4.33
N GLU A 565 14.14 -38.24 4.95
CA GLU A 565 12.75 -38.58 4.63
C GLU A 565 11.80 -37.38 4.80
N HIS A 566 12.04 -36.55 5.83
CA HIS A 566 11.24 -35.36 6.08
C HIS A 566 11.36 -34.33 4.94
N PHE A 567 12.58 -34.00 4.51
CA PHE A 567 12.80 -33.07 3.39
C PHE A 567 12.34 -33.66 2.04
N GLU A 568 12.56 -34.95 1.81
CA GLU A 568 12.09 -35.63 0.59
C GLU A 568 10.56 -35.65 0.50
N LYS A 569 9.86 -35.82 1.62
CA LYS A 569 8.39 -35.72 1.67
C LYS A 569 7.89 -34.32 1.29
N LEU A 570 8.68 -33.27 1.56
CA LEU A 570 8.38 -31.89 1.22
C LEU A 570 8.88 -31.51 -0.20
N GLY A 571 9.32 -32.49 -0.99
CA GLY A 571 9.71 -32.28 -2.39
C GLY A 571 11.16 -31.89 -2.63
N ALA A 572 12.04 -31.91 -1.61
CA ALA A 572 13.46 -31.68 -1.79
C ALA A 572 14.21 -32.97 -2.16
N MET A 573 15.35 -32.86 -2.85
CA MET A 573 16.27 -33.98 -3.07
C MET A 573 17.36 -33.98 -2.01
N VAL A 574 17.53 -35.08 -1.27
CA VAL A 574 18.50 -35.14 -0.17
C VAL A 574 19.58 -36.18 -0.41
N THR A 575 20.84 -35.74 -0.42
CA THR A 575 22.00 -36.61 -0.55
C THR A 575 22.76 -36.69 0.76
N ARG A 576 22.93 -37.91 1.29
CA ARG A 576 23.84 -38.14 2.42
C ARG A 576 25.28 -38.04 1.93
N VAL A 577 26.12 -37.33 2.68
CA VAL A 577 27.55 -37.18 2.39
C VAL A 577 28.38 -37.61 3.59
N LYS A 578 29.35 -38.50 3.38
CA LYS A 578 30.31 -38.88 4.42
C LYS A 578 31.45 -37.86 4.49
N PRO A 579 32.12 -37.70 5.66
CA PRO A 579 33.21 -36.73 5.81
C PRO A 579 34.37 -36.90 4.82
N SER A 580 34.66 -38.15 4.40
CA SER A 580 35.68 -38.47 3.39
C SER A 580 35.34 -37.99 1.98
N GLU A 581 34.07 -37.73 1.69
CA GLU A 581 33.55 -37.34 0.37
C GLU A 581 33.15 -35.86 0.35
N PHE A 582 33.09 -35.20 1.51
CA PHE A 582 32.46 -33.89 1.68
C PHE A 582 33.13 -32.77 0.89
N GLU A 583 34.44 -32.87 0.61
CA GLU A 583 35.15 -31.89 -0.22
C GLU A 583 34.47 -31.67 -1.58
N ALA A 584 33.88 -32.71 -2.18
CA ALA A 584 33.16 -32.59 -3.45
C ALA A 584 31.81 -31.86 -3.32
N TYR A 585 31.21 -31.86 -2.13
CA TYR A 585 29.88 -31.30 -1.86
C TYR A 585 29.92 -29.96 -1.13
N LYS A 586 31.11 -29.47 -0.74
CA LYS A 586 31.30 -28.16 -0.09
C LYS A 586 30.74 -26.98 -0.88
N LYS A 587 30.52 -27.13 -2.18
CA LYS A 587 29.97 -26.08 -3.05
C LYS A 587 28.46 -26.16 -3.25
N ASN A 588 27.79 -27.13 -2.62
CA ASN A 588 26.33 -27.21 -2.68
C ASN A 588 25.70 -26.01 -1.98
N ASN A 589 24.64 -25.46 -2.55
CA ASN A 589 23.99 -24.26 -2.02
C ASN A 589 23.31 -24.50 -0.66
N ILE A 590 22.85 -25.72 -0.37
CA ILE A 590 22.21 -26.07 0.91
C ILE A 590 22.92 -27.28 1.52
N ILE A 591 23.50 -27.07 2.69
CA ILE A 591 24.19 -28.10 3.46
C ILE A 591 23.59 -28.18 4.86
N ILE A 592 23.31 -29.40 5.33
CA ILE A 592 22.96 -29.68 6.72
C ILE A 592 24.09 -30.52 7.34
N ILE A 593 24.59 -30.12 8.49
CA ILE A 593 25.63 -30.84 9.25
C ILE A 593 25.01 -31.42 10.51
N LEU A 594 25.14 -32.74 10.68
CA LEU A 594 24.69 -33.46 11.86
C LEU A 594 25.90 -33.79 12.73
N GLY A 595 25.97 -33.19 13.93
CA GLY A 595 27.03 -33.41 14.90
C GLY A 595 27.69 -32.12 15.38
N GLY A 596 28.26 -32.15 16.59
CA GLY A 596 28.89 -30.98 17.22
C GLY A 596 30.41 -30.86 17.00
N PRO A 597 31.06 -29.86 17.61
CA PRO A 597 32.51 -29.62 17.46
C PRO A 597 33.41 -30.77 17.91
N LYS A 598 32.87 -31.69 18.74
CA LYS A 598 33.54 -32.89 19.24
C LYS A 598 33.13 -34.16 18.46
N ALA A 599 32.39 -34.05 17.37
CA ALA A 599 31.96 -35.19 16.57
C ALA A 599 33.15 -35.90 15.91
N TYR A 600 33.13 -37.22 15.95
CA TYR A 600 34.18 -38.08 15.40
C TYR A 600 34.14 -38.13 13.85
N GLU A 601 35.10 -38.84 13.27
CA GLU A 601 35.19 -39.13 11.83
C GLU A 601 35.32 -37.87 10.95
N GLY A 602 35.81 -36.76 11.50
CA GLY A 602 36.09 -35.53 10.75
C GLY A 602 34.92 -34.54 10.66
N VAL A 603 33.70 -34.91 11.09
CA VAL A 603 32.55 -33.98 11.13
C VAL A 603 32.85 -32.76 12.01
N GLY A 604 33.45 -32.97 13.19
CA GLY A 604 33.78 -31.89 14.12
C GLY A 604 34.72 -30.83 13.54
N GLU A 605 35.60 -31.21 12.61
CA GLU A 605 36.52 -30.27 11.95
C GLU A 605 35.79 -29.33 10.99
N TYR A 606 34.74 -29.81 10.31
CA TYR A 606 33.88 -28.95 9.49
C TYR A 606 33.00 -28.04 10.35
N VAL A 607 32.47 -28.54 11.47
CA VAL A 607 31.68 -27.71 12.41
C VAL A 607 32.51 -26.55 12.97
N LYS A 608 33.78 -26.78 13.29
CA LYS A 608 34.70 -25.72 13.75
C LYS A 608 35.02 -24.67 12.69
N GLN A 609 34.91 -25.01 11.40
CA GLN A 609 35.03 -24.04 10.31
C GLN A 609 33.77 -23.18 10.16
N VAL A 610 32.61 -23.75 10.48
CA VAL A 610 31.29 -23.11 10.30
C VAL A 610 30.93 -22.19 11.48
N LEU A 611 31.25 -22.61 12.71
CA LEU A 611 30.82 -21.94 13.94
C LEU A 611 31.99 -21.24 14.65
N ASP A 612 31.72 -20.07 15.23
CA ASP A 612 32.71 -19.38 16.07
C ASP A 612 32.90 -20.08 17.43
N GLU A 613 33.95 -19.69 18.18
CA GLU A 613 34.28 -20.33 19.46
C GLU A 613 33.15 -20.24 20.50
N GLU A 614 32.38 -19.15 20.50
CA GLU A 614 31.29 -18.97 21.46
C GLU A 614 30.10 -19.87 21.12
N GLU A 615 29.77 -20.01 19.83
CA GLU A 615 28.77 -20.95 19.33
C GLU A 615 29.16 -22.40 19.60
N GLN A 616 30.43 -22.75 19.39
CA GLN A 616 30.95 -24.07 19.73
C GLN A 616 30.80 -24.37 21.23
N LYS A 617 31.14 -23.40 22.10
CA LYS A 617 30.94 -23.53 23.56
C LYS A 617 29.47 -23.70 23.92
N LYS A 618 28.54 -23.01 23.24
CA LYS A 618 27.10 -23.19 23.47
C LYS A 618 26.65 -24.62 23.18
N ILE A 619 27.13 -25.25 22.11
CA ILE A 619 26.83 -26.66 21.81
C ILE A 619 27.43 -27.57 22.88
N ILE A 620 28.71 -27.39 23.20
CA ILE A 620 29.42 -28.21 24.19
C ILE A 620 28.74 -28.16 25.57
N ASN A 621 28.21 -27.00 25.94
CA ASN A 621 27.50 -26.79 27.20
C ASN A 621 25.99 -27.14 27.10
N GLY A 622 25.50 -27.57 25.94
CA GLY A 622 24.09 -27.94 25.71
C GLY A 622 23.10 -26.76 25.75
N LYS A 623 23.58 -25.53 25.52
CA LYS A 623 22.76 -24.30 25.59
C LYS A 623 22.02 -23.97 24.29
N GLN A 624 22.61 -24.31 23.15
CA GLN A 624 22.06 -24.04 21.82
C GLN A 624 22.63 -25.07 20.84
N GLY A 625 21.83 -25.51 19.89
CA GLY A 625 22.19 -26.58 18.96
C GLY A 625 21.76 -26.39 17.52
N ILE A 626 21.06 -25.30 17.20
CA ILE A 626 20.57 -25.03 15.84
C ILE A 626 21.11 -23.69 15.35
N PHE A 627 21.89 -23.75 14.27
CA PHE A 627 22.55 -22.59 13.67
C PHE A 627 22.37 -22.59 12.16
N ILE A 628 22.20 -21.42 11.56
CA ILE A 628 22.21 -21.22 10.11
C ILE A 628 23.33 -20.22 9.81
N LYS A 629 24.23 -20.61 8.90
CA LYS A 629 25.38 -19.83 8.47
C LYS A 629 25.36 -19.66 6.97
N ARG A 630 26.03 -18.62 6.49
CA ARG A 630 26.11 -18.29 5.08
C ARG A 630 27.53 -18.30 4.58
N ASP A 631 27.63 -18.63 3.29
CA ASP A 631 28.83 -18.41 2.48
C ASP A 631 30.11 -18.95 3.12
N VAL A 632 29.99 -20.07 3.84
CA VAL A 632 31.11 -20.67 4.61
C VAL A 632 32.21 -21.12 3.66
N TRP A 633 31.83 -21.78 2.55
CA TRP A 633 32.77 -22.29 1.55
C TRP A 633 32.54 -21.71 0.14
N SER A 634 31.31 -21.34 -0.21
CA SER A 634 30.97 -20.75 -1.50
C SER A 634 29.91 -19.67 -1.36
N LYS A 635 29.99 -18.60 -2.17
CA LYS A 635 28.95 -17.55 -2.22
C LYS A 635 27.60 -18.14 -2.68
N GLY A 636 26.51 -17.69 -2.08
CA GLY A 636 25.15 -18.19 -2.34
C GLY A 636 24.87 -19.52 -1.63
N GLN A 637 25.49 -19.75 -0.47
CA GLN A 637 25.37 -20.99 0.28
C GLN A 637 24.76 -20.75 1.66
N ILE A 638 23.92 -21.68 2.11
CA ILE A 638 23.50 -21.83 3.49
C ILE A 638 23.99 -23.15 4.09
N VAL A 639 24.46 -23.08 5.33
CA VAL A 639 24.92 -24.22 6.12
C VAL A 639 24.15 -24.27 7.44
N ILE A 640 23.38 -25.32 7.64
CA ILE A 640 22.55 -25.53 8.82
C ILE A 640 23.26 -26.55 9.72
N VAL A 641 23.62 -26.16 10.93
CA VAL A 641 24.24 -27.06 11.92
C VAL A 641 23.21 -27.49 12.93
N LEU A 642 23.02 -28.80 13.07
CA LEU A 642 22.16 -29.44 14.05
C LEU A 642 23.03 -30.30 14.97
N ALA A 643 23.23 -29.83 16.21
CA ALA A 643 24.20 -30.42 17.12
C ALA A 643 23.78 -30.30 18.59
N GLY A 644 23.88 -31.40 19.33
CA GLY A 644 23.74 -31.43 20.78
C GLY A 644 25.08 -31.55 21.49
N LYS A 645 25.07 -31.52 22.83
CA LYS A 645 26.28 -31.80 23.64
C LYS A 645 26.80 -33.22 23.41
N ASP A 646 25.91 -34.12 23.00
CA ASP A 646 26.13 -35.51 22.65
C ASP A 646 25.24 -35.92 21.47
N ARG A 647 25.38 -37.18 21.03
CA ARG A 647 24.69 -37.75 19.87
C ARG A 647 23.17 -37.86 20.05
N TYR A 648 22.69 -38.09 21.27
CA TYR A 648 21.26 -38.20 21.54
C TYR A 648 20.60 -36.83 21.46
N GLN A 649 21.24 -35.83 22.08
CA GLN A 649 20.81 -34.44 21.96
C GLN A 649 20.90 -33.94 20.51
N THR A 650 21.88 -34.39 19.72
CA THR A 650 21.92 -34.09 18.28
C THR A 650 20.67 -34.62 17.58
N GLY A 651 20.25 -35.85 17.89
CA GLY A 651 18.98 -36.40 17.42
C GLY A 651 17.76 -35.58 17.86
N GLU A 652 17.74 -35.08 19.10
CA GLU A 652 16.67 -34.17 19.57
C GLU A 652 16.65 -32.86 18.77
N LYS A 653 17.81 -32.25 18.48
CA LYS A 653 17.88 -31.03 17.65
C LYS A 653 17.39 -31.28 16.23
N VAL A 654 17.67 -32.46 15.65
CA VAL A 654 17.11 -32.86 14.36
C VAL A 654 15.59 -32.90 14.40
N LEU A 655 15.01 -33.56 15.41
CA LEU A 655 13.55 -33.64 15.55
C LEU A 655 12.92 -32.26 15.77
N THR A 656 13.52 -31.44 16.64
CA THR A 656 13.06 -30.09 16.94
C THR A 656 13.13 -29.19 15.71
N TYR A 657 14.24 -29.17 14.98
CA TYR A 657 14.36 -28.47 13.71
C TYR A 657 13.31 -28.91 12.69
N SER A 658 13.16 -30.21 12.49
CA SER A 658 12.23 -30.76 11.49
C SER A 658 10.76 -30.41 11.77
N LYS A 659 10.36 -30.21 13.03
CA LYS A 659 9.00 -29.71 13.38
C LYS A 659 8.72 -28.29 12.86
N GLY A 660 9.77 -27.51 12.57
CA GLY A 660 9.65 -26.16 12.00
C GLY A 660 9.82 -26.11 10.48
N VAL A 661 10.25 -27.22 9.86
CA VAL A 661 10.41 -27.32 8.41
C VAL A 661 9.10 -27.82 7.82
N ASN A 662 8.33 -26.93 7.21
CA ASN A 662 7.09 -27.21 6.47
C ASN A 662 7.26 -26.87 4.97
N GLU A 663 6.18 -26.94 4.20
CA GLU A 663 6.19 -26.62 2.77
C GLU A 663 6.64 -25.17 2.50
N ASP A 664 6.19 -24.20 3.31
CA ASP A 664 6.61 -22.81 3.18
C ASP A 664 8.10 -22.59 3.42
N TYR A 665 8.69 -23.35 4.33
CA TYR A 665 10.14 -23.33 4.56
C TYR A 665 10.90 -23.84 3.33
N VAL A 666 10.44 -24.93 2.71
CA VAL A 666 11.06 -25.47 1.50
C VAL A 666 10.83 -24.54 0.30
N ASN A 667 9.67 -23.88 0.21
CA ASN A 667 9.42 -22.85 -0.78
C ASN A 667 10.39 -21.67 -0.65
N LEU A 668 10.69 -21.19 0.57
CA LEU A 668 11.71 -20.17 0.78
C LEU A 668 13.11 -20.64 0.37
N LEU A 669 13.45 -21.91 0.60
CA LEU A 669 14.70 -22.48 0.11
C LEU A 669 14.73 -22.53 -1.43
N ALA A 670 13.62 -22.90 -2.07
CA ALA A 670 13.51 -22.90 -3.53
C ALA A 670 13.66 -21.48 -4.09
N GLU A 671 13.01 -20.50 -3.46
CA GLU A 671 13.10 -19.10 -3.82
C GLU A 671 14.54 -18.59 -3.77
N PHE A 672 15.24 -18.84 -2.66
CA PHE A 672 16.67 -18.52 -2.49
C PHE A 672 17.55 -19.08 -3.62
N LEU A 673 17.22 -20.26 -4.15
CA LEU A 673 17.98 -20.89 -5.23
C LEU A 673 17.64 -20.36 -6.63
N THR A 674 16.49 -19.71 -6.79
CA THR A 674 15.98 -19.22 -8.09
C THR A 674 16.07 -17.71 -8.27
N SER A 675 16.44 -16.99 -7.22
CA SER A 675 16.46 -15.52 -7.19
C SER A 675 17.71 -14.91 -7.81
#